data_AF-A0A3C2E9E6-F1
#
_entry.id   AF-A0A3C2E9E6-F1
#
_cell.length_a   1.000
_cell.length_b   1.000
_cell.length_c   1.000
_cell.angle_alpha   90.00
_cell.angle_beta   90.00
_cell.angle_gamma   90.00
#
_symmetry.space_group_name_H-M   'P 1'
#
loop_
_entity.id
_entity.type
_entity.pdbx_description
1 polymer ?
#
loop_
_entity_poly.entity_id
_entity_poly.type
_entity_poly.pdbx_seq_one_letter_code
_entity_poly.pdbx_strand_id
1 'polypeptide(L)'
;KAYLAEAKILNIGGLNFGFNTLGEIDVDLRYVGDSILLQSRLPFKTLSMDTQETDSLPAEVWFPVETRKLYTFKDETAIVFGEFLPKGKLVPVSQSRKTESSGMNAVKLKVTAGDDSHEVVLMGNKGMIGEDKDLRLGDYSISLSYGSRLIQLPFEIKLKDFQLERYPGSNSASSYASEVMLIDEEKDIYMDYRIYMNHVLNHRGFRFFQSSYDQDELGTILSVNHDYWGTFLTYVGYFILALGMLLTVFAKRTRLRKLSQKISEYRKQRIGLAVFILLSLFSQGVFGQKTMTSDKVIPEAHAEKFGRILVQDQMGRKKPVNTLSGELLRKLYGKDEYDGQNSDQVLLSMTINPEAWADKPMIKIGHEELKVMLKTEKFASFNDFFNKEDGSYILGKYIEEANRTPAATQTKFQKDVIKVDERVSIMYMIFNGNLLKIFPKQGDTNNKWYTPVEAAGIDFGEEPNLLVHNFMQWYIGNINKAFESKDWKDADLSLEGLDAYQRAFGKDLIPAESKIKAELLYNKINIFGKLISWYGLVGFILLIFLIIQVFKPTINLRWPVNIGIALIILGFIAHTFGLGLRWHISGHAPWSNGYESVIYISWATVLAGLIYARKSPISLAATSIMGAWILIVSMMSWADPQITNLVPVLKSYWLTIHVSVIAASYGFFAIASLIALINLLLMILRNKKSGSDRVILTIRELSAVIESALIIGLFLLTIGTFLGGVWANESWGRYWGWDAKESWSMVSIMVYSFIAHMRMIPSMKSLFAFNFAAFIGFATILMTYFGVNFYLSGLHSYAAGDPVPIPTWVFVTTIVAILIGFFAWLRQNPEDKMS
;
A
#
# COMPACT_ATOMS: atom_id res chain seq x y z
N LYS A 1 -35.62 13.89 4.88
CA LYS A 1 -36.94 13.61 4.26
C LYS A 1 -37.64 12.57 5.12
N ALA A 2 -38.85 12.86 5.58
CA ALA A 2 -39.66 11.93 6.37
C ALA A 2 -40.97 11.65 5.63
N TYR A 3 -41.59 10.50 5.88
CA TYR A 3 -42.86 10.11 5.27
C TYR A 3 -43.91 9.99 6.37
N LEU A 4 -45.03 10.69 6.22
CA LEU A 4 -46.20 10.59 7.10
C LEU A 4 -47.27 9.79 6.36
N ALA A 5 -47.65 8.65 6.93
CA ALA A 5 -48.74 7.82 6.39
C ALA A 5 -50.06 8.15 7.10
N GLU A 6 -51.17 7.80 6.47
CA GLU A 6 -52.51 7.94 7.06
C GLU A 6 -52.60 7.24 8.42
N ALA A 7 -53.30 7.86 9.37
CA ALA A 7 -53.49 7.40 10.74
C ALA A 7 -52.19 7.24 11.56
N LYS A 8 -51.07 7.83 11.11
CA LYS A 8 -49.83 7.93 11.89
C LYS A 8 -49.62 9.34 12.43
N ILE A 9 -48.79 9.43 13.46
CA ILE A 9 -48.30 10.69 14.02
C ILE A 9 -46.78 10.70 13.84
N LEU A 10 -46.25 11.83 13.38
CA LEU A 10 -44.81 12.04 13.20
C LEU A 10 -44.41 13.28 14.01
N ASN A 11 -43.44 13.12 14.92
CA ASN A 11 -42.91 14.24 15.68
C ASN A 11 -41.75 14.89 14.92
N ILE A 12 -41.85 16.19 14.62
CA ILE A 12 -40.80 16.98 13.96
C ILE A 12 -40.62 18.26 14.76
N GLY A 13 -39.42 18.51 15.27
CA GLY A 13 -39.11 19.75 16.00
C GLY A 13 -39.93 19.94 17.28
N GLY A 14 -40.43 18.85 17.88
CA GLY A 14 -41.29 18.90 19.05
C GLY A 14 -42.78 19.09 18.76
N LEU A 15 -43.19 19.18 17.48
CA LEU A 15 -44.58 19.27 17.05
C LEU A 15 -45.07 17.92 16.50
N ASN A 16 -46.29 17.54 16.86
CA ASN A 16 -46.94 16.33 16.37
C ASN A 16 -47.71 16.61 15.07
N PHE A 17 -47.26 16.00 13.97
CA PHE A 17 -47.93 16.04 12.67
C PHE A 17 -48.80 14.80 12.49
N GLY A 18 -50.09 15.01 12.17
CA GLY A 18 -51.03 13.93 11.88
C GLY A 18 -51.55 14.01 10.45
N PHE A 19 -51.92 12.87 9.87
CA PHE A 19 -52.59 12.82 8.57
C PHE A 19 -53.82 11.94 8.64
N ASN A 20 -55.01 12.54 8.55
CA ASN A 20 -56.30 11.89 8.78
C ASN A 20 -56.33 11.09 10.10
N THR A 21 -55.70 11.63 11.16
CA THR A 21 -55.54 10.95 12.45
C THR A 21 -56.38 11.63 13.55
N LEU A 22 -56.88 10.85 14.52
CA LEU A 22 -57.53 11.35 15.73
C LEU A 22 -56.53 11.34 16.89
N GLY A 23 -56.30 12.48 17.57
CA GLY A 23 -55.38 12.57 18.71
C GLY A 23 -54.94 14.01 19.05
N GLU A 24 -53.98 14.16 19.97
CA GLU A 24 -53.29 15.44 20.23
C GLU A 24 -52.30 15.74 19.10
N ILE A 25 -52.77 16.50 18.10
CA ILE A 25 -52.03 16.85 16.89
C ILE A 25 -51.86 18.37 16.88
N ASP A 26 -50.62 18.82 16.68
CA ASP A 26 -50.29 20.25 16.58
C ASP A 26 -50.50 20.77 15.15
N VAL A 27 -50.19 19.92 14.15
CA VAL A 27 -50.42 20.21 12.72
C VAL A 27 -51.17 19.02 12.09
N ASP A 28 -52.44 19.23 11.78
CA ASP A 28 -53.35 18.23 11.19
C ASP A 28 -53.42 18.42 9.67
N LEU A 29 -53.23 17.32 8.95
CA LEU A 29 -53.34 17.24 7.50
C LEU A 29 -54.55 16.40 7.15
N ARG A 30 -55.40 16.88 6.24
CA ARG A 30 -56.56 16.13 5.74
C ARG A 30 -56.64 16.14 4.24
N TYR A 31 -57.05 15.01 3.69
CA TYR A 31 -57.29 14.89 2.26
C TYR A 31 -58.78 15.13 1.96
N VAL A 32 -59.10 16.25 1.32
CA VAL A 32 -60.47 16.68 1.02
C VAL A 32 -60.56 17.20 -0.42
N GLY A 33 -61.44 16.61 -1.23
CA GLY A 33 -61.75 17.11 -2.58
C GLY A 33 -60.52 17.25 -3.49
N ASP A 34 -59.70 16.20 -3.59
CA ASP A 34 -58.45 16.14 -4.35
C ASP A 34 -57.32 17.09 -3.90
N SER A 35 -57.45 17.72 -2.74
CA SER A 35 -56.42 18.59 -2.15
C SER A 35 -56.07 18.17 -0.72
N ILE A 36 -54.83 18.44 -0.30
CA ILE A 36 -54.44 18.33 1.11
C ILE A 36 -54.69 19.68 1.76
N LEU A 37 -55.44 19.67 2.86
CA LEU A 37 -55.61 20.81 3.73
C LEU A 37 -54.75 20.65 4.97
N LEU A 38 -54.19 21.74 5.46
CA LEU A 38 -53.41 21.84 6.69
C LEU A 38 -54.11 22.77 7.68
N GLN A 39 -54.19 22.34 8.93
CA GLN A 39 -54.58 23.16 10.06
C GLN A 39 -53.49 23.03 11.14
N SER A 40 -53.14 24.13 11.78
CA SER A 40 -52.17 24.15 12.88
C SER A 40 -52.77 24.81 14.11
N ARG A 41 -52.49 24.30 15.31
CA ARG A 41 -52.88 24.94 16.58
C ARG A 41 -52.11 26.24 16.86
N LEU A 42 -51.01 26.46 16.14
CA LEU A 42 -50.17 27.64 16.24
C LEU A 42 -50.22 28.44 14.92
N PRO A 43 -50.11 29.78 14.97
CA PRO A 43 -49.91 30.58 13.77
C PRO A 43 -48.58 30.20 13.11
N PHE A 44 -48.52 30.26 11.78
CA PHE A 44 -47.36 29.83 11.02
C PHE A 44 -47.13 30.73 9.80
N LYS A 45 -45.88 30.80 9.34
CA LYS A 45 -45.49 31.59 8.16
C LYS A 45 -45.25 30.67 6.98
N THR A 46 -45.57 31.14 5.78
CA THR A 46 -45.24 30.45 4.54
C THR A 46 -44.36 31.31 3.64
N LEU A 47 -43.32 30.74 3.06
CA LEU A 47 -42.45 31.38 2.06
C LEU A 47 -42.52 30.63 0.74
N SER A 48 -42.91 31.30 -0.33
CA SER A 48 -42.86 30.76 -1.70
C SER A 48 -41.41 30.62 -2.15
N MET A 49 -40.98 29.42 -2.54
CA MET A 49 -39.61 29.21 -3.03
C MET A 49 -39.39 29.79 -4.44
N ASP A 50 -40.47 30.02 -5.19
CA ASP A 50 -40.40 30.54 -6.55
C ASP A 50 -40.44 32.08 -6.57
N THR A 51 -41.26 32.71 -5.73
CA THR A 51 -41.46 34.18 -5.71
C THR A 51 -40.80 34.88 -4.52
N GLN A 52 -40.31 34.14 -3.52
CA GLN A 52 -39.81 34.65 -2.23
C GLN A 52 -40.84 35.46 -1.41
N GLU A 53 -42.11 35.43 -1.80
CA GLU A 53 -43.19 36.07 -1.04
C GLU A 53 -43.47 35.32 0.26
N THR A 54 -43.68 36.08 1.33
CA THR A 54 -43.95 35.55 2.67
C THR A 54 -45.36 35.93 3.12
N ASP A 55 -46.14 34.95 3.55
CA ASP A 55 -47.46 35.13 4.15
C ASP A 55 -47.47 34.62 5.60
N SER A 56 -48.32 35.22 6.44
CA SER A 56 -48.56 34.77 7.82
C SER A 56 -49.99 34.28 7.97
N LEU A 57 -50.15 33.02 8.37
CA LEU A 57 -51.44 32.34 8.46
C LEU A 57 -51.85 32.13 9.94
N PRO A 58 -53.13 32.36 10.29
CA PRO A 58 -53.65 32.20 11.65
C PRO A 58 -53.73 30.74 12.10
N ALA A 59 -53.74 30.52 13.41
CA ALA A 59 -54.01 29.23 14.02
C ALA A 59 -55.46 28.78 13.76
N GLU A 60 -55.68 27.46 13.81
CA GLU A 60 -56.98 26.77 13.76
C GLU A 60 -57.82 27.00 12.50
N VAL A 61 -57.21 27.50 11.42
CA VAL A 61 -57.86 27.63 10.11
C VAL A 61 -57.24 26.63 9.12
N TRP A 62 -58.09 26.08 8.24
CA TRP A 62 -57.68 25.14 7.19
C TRP A 62 -57.17 25.88 5.96
N PHE A 63 -55.96 25.53 5.50
CA PHE A 63 -55.32 26.08 4.32
C PHE A 63 -54.92 24.97 3.35
N PRO A 64 -55.02 25.17 2.03
CA PRO A 64 -54.48 24.22 1.07
C PRO A 64 -52.95 24.12 1.20
N VAL A 65 -52.44 22.90 1.18
CA VAL A 65 -51.00 22.64 1.12
C VAL A 65 -50.52 22.79 -0.31
N GLU A 66 -49.53 23.65 -0.49
CA GLU A 66 -48.88 23.89 -1.76
C GLU A 66 -47.46 23.33 -1.72
N THR A 67 -47.09 22.61 -2.78
CA THR A 67 -45.71 22.17 -2.97
C THR A 67 -44.81 23.36 -3.25
N ARG A 68 -43.52 23.28 -2.90
CA ARG A 68 -42.54 24.38 -3.09
C ARG A 68 -42.82 25.63 -2.24
N LYS A 69 -43.60 25.51 -1.17
CA LYS A 69 -43.66 26.48 -0.08
C LYS A 69 -42.95 25.95 1.17
N LEU A 70 -42.20 26.82 1.84
CA LEU A 70 -41.62 26.56 3.16
C LEU A 70 -42.63 26.99 4.22
N TYR A 71 -43.00 26.09 5.12
CA TYR A 71 -43.92 26.32 6.24
C TYR A 71 -43.12 26.38 7.53
N THR A 72 -43.14 27.52 8.21
CA THR A 72 -42.39 27.76 9.44
C THR A 72 -43.33 27.89 10.62
N PHE A 73 -43.20 26.95 11.56
CA PHE A 73 -43.94 26.90 12.81
C PHE A 73 -43.04 27.33 13.97
N LYS A 74 -43.57 28.16 14.88
CA LYS A 74 -42.87 28.64 16.09
C LYS A 74 -41.53 29.36 15.81
N ASP A 75 -41.34 29.90 14.60
CA ASP A 75 -40.09 30.51 14.11
C ASP A 75 -38.82 29.61 14.21
N GLU A 76 -38.98 28.31 14.47
CA GLU A 76 -37.89 27.35 14.67
C GLU A 76 -38.01 26.11 13.76
N THR A 77 -39.24 25.63 13.52
CA THR A 77 -39.48 24.39 12.76
C THR A 77 -39.96 24.73 11.35
N ALA A 78 -39.06 24.67 10.37
CA ALA A 78 -39.36 24.93 8.97
C ALA A 78 -39.42 23.63 8.15
N ILE A 79 -40.52 23.42 7.44
CA ILE A 79 -40.76 22.21 6.64
C ILE A 79 -41.25 22.55 5.23
N VAL A 80 -40.99 21.64 4.29
CA VAL A 80 -41.52 21.72 2.93
C VAL A 80 -42.30 20.45 2.67
N PHE A 81 -43.55 20.58 2.26
CA PHE A 81 -44.33 19.43 1.83
C PHE A 81 -43.85 18.96 0.47
N GLY A 82 -43.50 17.67 0.40
CA GLY A 82 -43.13 16.99 -0.82
C GLY A 82 -44.36 16.57 -1.65
N GLU A 83 -44.13 15.66 -2.58
CA GLU A 83 -45.20 15.05 -3.38
C GLU A 83 -46.15 14.22 -2.52
N PHE A 84 -47.46 14.36 -2.75
CA PHE A 84 -48.48 13.49 -2.19
C PHE A 84 -48.62 12.23 -3.05
N LEU A 85 -48.54 11.07 -2.40
CA LEU A 85 -48.71 9.77 -3.04
C LEU A 85 -50.02 9.14 -2.53
N PRO A 86 -51.09 9.04 -3.35
CA PRO A 86 -52.38 8.49 -2.93
C PRO A 86 -52.29 7.06 -2.39
N LYS A 87 -51.34 6.28 -2.91
CA LYS A 87 -50.95 4.96 -2.41
C LYS A 87 -49.45 4.78 -2.59
N GLY A 88 -48.78 4.26 -1.56
CA GLY A 88 -47.35 3.98 -1.62
C GLY A 88 -46.93 3.04 -0.50
N LYS A 89 -45.88 2.26 -0.73
CA LYS A 89 -45.23 1.43 0.29
C LYS A 89 -43.75 1.72 0.26
N LEU A 90 -43.15 1.97 1.43
CA LEU A 90 -41.71 2.07 1.55
C LEU A 90 -41.10 0.67 1.38
N VAL A 91 -40.24 0.54 0.37
CA VAL A 91 -39.50 -0.70 0.09
C VAL A 91 -38.02 -0.35 0.11
N PRO A 92 -37.17 -1.11 0.83
CA PRO A 92 -35.74 -0.90 0.77
C PRO A 92 -35.24 -1.23 -0.64
N VAL A 93 -34.52 -0.29 -1.26
CA VAL A 93 -33.87 -0.50 -2.55
C VAL A 93 -32.36 -0.51 -2.32
N SER A 94 -31.71 -1.57 -2.82
CA SER A 94 -30.26 -1.67 -2.77
C SER A 94 -29.65 -0.69 -3.77
N GLN A 95 -28.82 0.24 -3.29
CA GLN A 95 -28.09 1.18 -4.15
C GLN A 95 -26.89 0.51 -4.85
N SER A 96 -26.41 -0.63 -4.35
CA SER A 96 -25.24 -1.34 -4.89
C SER A 96 -25.31 -2.84 -4.60
N ARG A 97 -24.80 -3.66 -5.53
CA ARG A 97 -24.63 -5.12 -5.33
C ARG A 97 -23.61 -5.46 -4.24
N LYS A 98 -22.80 -4.50 -3.79
CA LYS A 98 -21.86 -4.66 -2.68
C LYS A 98 -22.35 -3.87 -1.48
N THR A 99 -22.30 -4.50 -0.31
CA THR A 99 -22.63 -3.89 0.99
C THR A 99 -21.61 -2.80 1.31
N GLU A 100 -22.03 -1.54 1.39
CA GLU A 100 -21.20 -0.44 1.89
C GLU A 100 -21.35 -0.31 3.41
N SER A 101 -20.27 0.05 4.12
CA SER A 101 -20.27 0.09 5.59
C SER A 101 -21.01 1.29 6.19
N SER A 102 -21.31 2.32 5.40
CA SER A 102 -21.89 3.59 5.87
C SER A 102 -23.41 3.66 5.76
N GLY A 103 -24.06 2.70 5.10
CA GLY A 103 -25.52 2.68 4.91
C GLY A 103 -26.26 1.74 5.87
N MET A 104 -27.55 2.01 6.14
CA MET A 104 -28.44 1.04 6.78
C MET A 104 -28.59 -0.20 5.89
N ASN A 105 -28.35 -1.38 6.46
CA ASN A 105 -28.56 -2.64 5.79
C ASN A 105 -30.00 -3.13 6.04
N ALA A 106 -30.62 -3.66 4.99
CA ALA A 106 -31.96 -4.23 5.06
C ALA A 106 -31.88 -5.74 4.81
N VAL A 107 -32.37 -6.54 5.76
CA VAL A 107 -32.52 -7.99 5.60
C VAL A 107 -34.00 -8.30 5.41
N LYS A 108 -34.34 -8.81 4.22
CA LYS A 108 -35.69 -9.27 3.90
C LYS A 108 -35.79 -10.76 4.21
N LEU A 109 -36.65 -11.11 5.17
CA LEU A 109 -36.91 -12.48 5.59
C LEU A 109 -38.34 -12.86 5.21
N LYS A 110 -38.52 -14.11 4.76
CA LYS A 110 -39.84 -14.73 4.65
C LYS A 110 -39.97 -15.71 5.81
N VAL A 111 -40.85 -15.40 6.76
CA VAL A 111 -41.09 -16.20 7.96
C VAL A 111 -42.36 -17.01 7.74
N THR A 112 -42.29 -18.33 7.93
CA THR A 112 -43.41 -19.24 7.66
C THR A 112 -43.61 -20.17 8.85
N ALA A 113 -44.86 -20.31 9.30
CA ALA A 113 -45.26 -21.26 10.33
C ALA A 113 -46.57 -21.93 9.91
N GLY A 114 -46.53 -23.24 9.64
CA GLY A 114 -47.66 -23.94 9.01
C GLY A 114 -47.93 -23.38 7.60
N ASP A 115 -49.19 -23.01 7.34
CA ASP A 115 -49.63 -22.40 6.08
C ASP A 115 -49.52 -20.86 6.07
N ASP A 116 -49.24 -20.23 7.23
CA ASP A 116 -49.11 -18.78 7.35
C ASP A 116 -47.69 -18.31 7.01
N SER A 117 -47.58 -17.36 6.08
CA SER A 117 -46.30 -16.83 5.61
C SER A 117 -46.30 -15.31 5.50
N HIS A 118 -45.34 -14.66 6.17
CA HIS A 118 -45.21 -13.20 6.18
C HIS A 118 -43.79 -12.77 5.77
N GLU A 119 -43.70 -11.69 5.01
CA GLU A 119 -42.43 -11.03 4.72
C GLU A 119 -42.13 -9.94 5.75
N VAL A 120 -40.97 -10.02 6.38
CA VAL A 120 -40.47 -9.02 7.34
C VAL A 120 -39.19 -8.41 6.81
N VAL A 121 -39.08 -7.09 6.90
CA VAL A 121 -37.87 -6.34 6.57
C VAL A 121 -37.26 -5.85 7.88
N LEU A 122 -36.06 -6.31 8.20
CA LEU A 122 -35.28 -5.87 9.34
C LEU A 122 -34.24 -4.86 8.88
N MET A 123 -34.18 -3.70 9.54
CA MET A 123 -33.15 -2.69 9.30
C MET A 123 -32.09 -2.78 10.38
N GLY A 124 -30.82 -2.66 10.02
CA GLY A 124 -29.73 -2.71 10.98
C GLY A 124 -28.40 -2.29 10.39
N ASN A 125 -27.43 -2.00 11.25
CA ASN A 125 -26.06 -1.77 10.84
C ASN A 125 -25.08 -2.26 11.91
N LYS A 126 -23.81 -2.44 11.53
CA LYS A 126 -22.73 -2.71 12.48
C LYS A 126 -22.66 -1.55 13.49
N GLY A 127 -22.63 -1.87 14.78
CA GLY A 127 -22.58 -0.90 15.87
C GLY A 127 -23.95 -0.41 16.36
N MET A 128 -25.04 -0.71 15.63
CA MET A 128 -26.39 -0.39 16.08
C MET A 128 -27.05 -1.61 16.70
N ILE A 129 -27.68 -1.44 17.88
CA ILE A 129 -28.54 -2.48 18.45
C ILE A 129 -29.71 -2.68 17.50
N GLY A 130 -29.99 -3.93 17.15
CA GLY A 130 -31.11 -4.27 16.27
C GLY A 130 -32.44 -3.94 16.93
N GLU A 131 -33.35 -3.32 16.20
CA GLU A 131 -34.72 -3.09 16.67
C GLU A 131 -35.54 -4.37 16.49
N ASP A 132 -36.23 -4.78 17.57
CA ASP A 132 -37.07 -5.97 17.57
C ASP A 132 -38.36 -5.72 16.79
N LYS A 133 -38.64 -6.61 15.84
CA LYS A 133 -39.92 -6.68 15.12
C LYS A 133 -40.66 -7.93 15.53
N ASP A 134 -41.74 -7.70 16.28
CA ASP A 134 -42.64 -8.76 16.69
C ASP A 134 -43.62 -9.11 15.57
N LEU A 135 -43.79 -10.42 15.37
CA LEU A 135 -44.68 -11.01 14.39
C LEU A 135 -45.47 -12.13 15.07
N ARG A 136 -46.78 -12.15 14.83
CA ARG A 136 -47.66 -13.25 15.24
C ARG A 136 -48.03 -14.08 14.01
N LEU A 137 -47.75 -15.37 14.06
CA LEU A 137 -48.04 -16.35 13.00
C LEU A 137 -48.81 -17.52 13.64
N GLY A 138 -50.12 -17.62 13.37
CA GLY A 138 -51.00 -18.52 14.11
C GLY A 138 -50.86 -18.35 15.63
N ASP A 139 -50.45 -19.43 16.30
CA ASP A 139 -50.22 -19.48 17.75
C ASP A 139 -48.80 -19.06 18.19
N TYR A 140 -47.90 -18.77 17.25
CA TYR A 140 -46.51 -18.40 17.55
C TYR A 140 -46.33 -16.88 17.58
N SER A 141 -45.65 -16.39 18.62
CA SER A 141 -45.14 -15.01 18.70
C SER A 141 -43.63 -15.05 18.51
N ILE A 142 -43.14 -14.41 17.45
CA ILE A 142 -41.73 -14.42 17.06
C ILE A 142 -41.23 -12.97 17.03
N SER A 143 -40.12 -12.71 17.73
CA SER A 143 -39.42 -11.43 17.65
C SER A 143 -38.15 -11.58 16.83
N LEU A 144 -37.92 -10.68 15.88
CA LEU A 144 -36.77 -10.71 14.98
C LEU A 144 -36.08 -9.35 14.97
N SER A 145 -34.77 -9.33 15.16
CA SER A 145 -33.94 -8.14 15.01
C SER A 145 -32.68 -8.44 14.19
N TYR A 146 -32.17 -7.38 13.56
CA TYR A 146 -30.91 -7.43 12.81
C TYR A 146 -30.05 -6.25 13.25
N GLY A 147 -28.88 -6.52 13.82
CA GLY A 147 -27.97 -5.51 14.35
C GLY A 147 -26.88 -6.11 15.23
N SER A 148 -26.09 -5.27 15.87
CA SER A 148 -25.11 -5.64 16.88
C SER A 148 -25.80 -6.09 18.16
N ARG A 149 -25.37 -7.25 18.69
CA ARG A 149 -25.81 -7.75 19.99
C ARG A 149 -25.15 -6.94 21.11
N LEU A 150 -25.94 -6.49 22.08
CA LEU A 150 -25.41 -5.89 23.30
C LEU A 150 -24.84 -6.99 24.21
N ILE A 151 -23.59 -6.82 24.64
CA ILE A 151 -22.91 -7.71 25.60
C ILE A 151 -22.50 -6.86 26.79
N GLN A 152 -23.07 -7.17 27.95
CA GLN A 152 -22.71 -6.49 29.20
C GLN A 152 -21.42 -7.09 29.76
N LEU A 153 -20.47 -6.24 30.12
CA LEU A 153 -19.19 -6.63 30.70
C LEU A 153 -19.28 -6.64 32.24
N PRO A 154 -18.52 -7.51 32.93
CA PRO A 154 -18.51 -7.58 34.40
C PRO A 154 -17.59 -6.53 35.05
N PHE A 155 -17.18 -5.50 34.29
CA PHE A 155 -16.31 -4.41 34.72
C PHE A 155 -16.55 -3.21 33.79
N GLU A 156 -16.10 -2.03 34.21
CA GLU A 156 -16.23 -0.78 33.48
C GLU A 156 -14.86 -0.24 33.06
N ILE A 157 -14.85 0.53 31.97
CA ILE A 157 -13.67 1.27 31.51
C ILE A 157 -14.08 2.73 31.36
N LYS A 158 -13.39 3.60 32.09
CA LYS A 158 -13.60 5.05 32.04
C LYS A 158 -12.44 5.72 31.32
N LEU A 159 -12.72 6.46 30.24
CA LEU A 159 -11.73 7.34 29.61
C LEU A 159 -11.45 8.54 30.52
N LYS A 160 -10.17 8.77 30.85
CA LYS A 160 -9.70 9.95 31.58
C LYS A 160 -9.21 11.04 30.64
N ASP A 161 -8.41 10.65 29.65
CA ASP A 161 -7.73 11.57 28.73
C ASP A 161 -7.44 10.85 27.40
N PHE A 162 -7.53 11.59 26.30
CA PHE A 162 -7.15 11.11 24.97
C PHE A 162 -6.03 12.00 24.43
N GLN A 163 -4.97 11.36 23.95
CA GLN A 163 -3.75 12.02 23.50
C GLN A 163 -3.48 11.67 22.04
N LEU A 164 -3.30 12.69 21.20
CA LEU A 164 -2.96 12.55 19.78
C LEU A 164 -1.63 13.24 19.50
N GLU A 165 -0.60 12.46 19.15
CA GLU A 165 0.66 13.00 18.66
C GLU A 165 0.62 13.05 17.13
N ARG A 166 1.18 14.11 16.55
CA ARG A 166 1.26 14.30 15.09
C ARG A 166 2.71 14.34 14.62
N TYR A 167 2.93 14.01 13.35
CA TYR A 167 4.24 14.26 12.75
C TYR A 167 4.50 15.77 12.65
N PRO A 168 5.73 16.23 12.94
CA PRO A 168 6.08 17.65 12.88
C PRO A 168 5.66 18.33 11.57
N GLY A 169 4.85 19.39 11.63
CA GLY A 169 4.39 20.13 10.46
C GLY A 169 3.38 19.41 9.55
N SER A 170 2.73 18.34 10.05
CA SER A 170 1.69 17.57 9.38
C SER A 170 0.46 17.38 10.28
N ASN A 171 -0.72 17.15 9.67
CA ASN A 171 -1.94 16.76 10.38
C ASN A 171 -2.05 15.24 10.58
N SER A 172 -1.11 14.46 10.04
CA SER A 172 -1.08 13.00 10.17
C SER A 172 -0.69 12.58 11.59
N ALA A 173 -1.50 11.70 12.18
CA ALA A 173 -1.23 11.11 13.49
C ALA A 173 0.06 10.27 13.47
N SER A 174 1.00 10.55 14.38
CA SER A 174 2.22 9.77 14.60
C SER A 174 2.08 8.74 15.71
N SER A 175 1.15 8.98 16.65
CA SER A 175 0.68 8.05 17.67
C SER A 175 -0.64 8.58 18.26
N TYR A 176 -1.44 7.71 18.86
CA TYR A 176 -2.57 8.10 19.69
C TYR A 176 -2.70 7.14 20.87
N ALA A 177 -3.15 7.68 22.00
CA ALA A 177 -3.24 6.98 23.27
C ALA A 177 -4.49 7.39 24.04
N SER A 178 -5.00 6.49 24.88
CA SER A 178 -6.10 6.73 25.80
C SER A 178 -5.66 6.36 27.21
N GLU A 179 -5.71 7.32 28.13
CA GLU A 179 -5.59 7.06 29.56
C GLU A 179 -6.96 6.60 30.07
N VAL A 180 -7.04 5.36 30.56
CA VAL A 180 -8.29 4.78 31.05
C VAL A 180 -8.16 4.30 32.49
N MET A 181 -9.28 4.28 33.21
CA MET A 181 -9.41 3.59 34.49
C MET A 181 -10.24 2.32 34.27
N LEU A 182 -9.64 1.17 34.57
CA LEU A 182 -10.35 -0.09 34.69
C LEU A 182 -10.97 -0.18 36.08
N ILE A 183 -12.28 -0.46 36.14
CA ILE A 183 -13.06 -0.57 37.37
C ILE A 183 -13.73 -1.95 37.39
N ASP A 184 -13.23 -2.85 38.23
CA ASP A 184 -13.83 -4.18 38.45
C ASP A 184 -14.17 -4.33 39.94
N GLU A 185 -15.40 -3.96 40.29
CA GLU A 185 -15.90 -3.96 41.66
C GLU A 185 -15.93 -5.36 42.29
N GLU A 186 -16.20 -6.40 41.50
CA GLU A 186 -16.23 -7.78 41.98
C GLU A 186 -14.86 -8.28 42.45
N LYS A 187 -13.78 -7.77 41.86
CA LYS A 187 -12.39 -8.13 42.21
C LYS A 187 -11.66 -7.05 43.02
N ASP A 188 -12.34 -5.95 43.34
CA ASP A 188 -11.75 -4.79 44.01
C ASP A 188 -10.52 -4.23 43.26
N ILE A 189 -10.63 -4.12 41.92
CA ILE A 189 -9.55 -3.61 41.06
C ILE A 189 -9.93 -2.23 40.51
N TYR A 190 -9.13 -1.23 40.85
CA TYR A 190 -9.16 0.11 40.29
C TYR A 190 -7.77 0.42 39.74
N MET A 191 -7.61 0.28 38.43
CA MET A 191 -6.29 0.35 37.79
C MET A 191 -6.29 1.42 36.70
N ASP A 192 -5.38 2.38 36.83
CA ASP A 192 -5.04 3.29 35.75
C ASP A 192 -4.19 2.57 34.71
N TYR A 193 -4.58 2.69 33.46
CA TYR A 193 -3.91 2.02 32.35
C TYR A 193 -3.89 2.91 31.11
N ARG A 194 -2.75 2.96 30.43
CA ARG A 194 -2.60 3.68 29.16
C ARG A 194 -2.75 2.70 28.00
N ILE A 195 -3.82 2.82 27.22
CA ILE A 195 -4.01 2.05 25.99
C ILE A 195 -3.43 2.86 24.83
N TYR A 196 -2.54 2.28 24.04
CA TYR A 196 -1.99 2.93 22.84
C TYR A 196 -1.53 1.88 21.83
N MET A 197 -1.04 2.31 20.67
CA MET A 197 -0.59 1.38 19.63
C MET A 197 0.40 0.33 20.17
N ASN A 198 0.13 -0.94 19.85
CA ASN A 198 0.89 -2.12 20.30
C ASN A 198 0.84 -2.39 21.82
N HIS A 199 -0.04 -1.71 22.57
CA HIS A 199 -0.21 -1.88 24.02
C HIS A 199 -1.69 -1.99 24.36
N VAL A 200 -2.15 -3.23 24.53
CA VAL A 200 -3.55 -3.56 24.77
C VAL A 200 -3.82 -3.78 26.26
N LEU A 201 -4.96 -3.29 26.74
CA LEU A 201 -5.44 -3.63 28.08
C LEU A 201 -6.02 -5.05 28.04
N ASN A 202 -5.54 -5.94 28.92
CA ASN A 202 -6.03 -7.31 29.05
C ASN A 202 -6.57 -7.57 30.44
N HIS A 203 -7.86 -7.91 30.55
CA HIS A 203 -8.52 -8.20 31.82
C HIS A 203 -9.63 -9.25 31.66
N ARG A 204 -9.67 -10.26 32.54
CA ARG A 204 -10.64 -11.39 32.48
C ARG A 204 -10.75 -12.06 31.09
N GLY A 205 -9.68 -12.05 30.31
CA GLY A 205 -9.66 -12.57 28.94
C GLY A 205 -10.20 -11.61 27.88
N PHE A 206 -10.71 -10.43 28.27
CA PHE A 206 -11.05 -9.35 27.35
C PHE A 206 -9.81 -8.53 27.04
N ARG A 207 -9.62 -8.21 25.76
CA ARG A 207 -8.53 -7.38 25.26
C ARG A 207 -9.10 -6.17 24.58
N PHE A 208 -8.71 -5.00 25.06
CA PHE A 208 -9.11 -3.71 24.54
C PHE A 208 -7.94 -3.10 23.79
N PHE A 209 -8.16 -2.87 22.50
CA PHE A 209 -7.22 -2.23 21.62
C PHE A 209 -7.84 -0.95 21.08
N GLN A 210 -7.07 0.13 21.05
CA GLN A 210 -7.53 1.39 20.47
C GLN A 210 -7.54 1.31 18.95
N SER A 211 -8.73 1.13 18.36
CA SER A 211 -8.88 0.94 16.92
C SER A 211 -9.00 2.22 16.12
N SER A 212 -9.58 3.26 16.72
CA SER A 212 -9.70 4.60 16.14
C SER A 212 -10.05 5.60 17.25
N TYR A 213 -10.37 6.83 16.85
CA TYR A 213 -10.77 7.93 17.71
C TYR A 213 -11.87 8.73 17.01
N ASP A 214 -12.59 9.53 17.77
CA ASP A 214 -13.67 10.37 17.25
C ASP A 214 -13.11 11.56 16.47
N GLN A 215 -13.86 12.05 15.47
CA GLN A 215 -13.39 13.14 14.59
C GLN A 215 -13.20 14.48 15.34
N ASP A 216 -13.85 14.64 16.49
CA ASP A 216 -13.67 15.79 17.37
C ASP A 216 -12.42 15.70 18.26
N GLU A 217 -11.67 14.59 18.16
CA GLU A 217 -10.46 14.30 18.94
C GLU A 217 -10.68 14.25 20.46
N LEU A 218 -11.92 14.03 20.91
CA LEU A 218 -12.27 13.96 22.34
C LEU A 218 -12.60 12.54 22.80
N GLY A 219 -12.88 11.63 21.88
CA GLY A 219 -13.28 10.25 22.19
C GLY A 219 -12.39 9.18 21.56
N THR A 220 -12.45 7.99 22.16
CA THR A 220 -11.67 6.81 21.74
C THR A 220 -12.58 5.66 21.35
N ILE A 221 -12.22 4.96 20.28
CA ILE A 221 -12.96 3.79 19.82
C ILE A 221 -12.12 2.55 20.06
N LEU A 222 -12.53 1.74 21.03
CA LEU A 222 -11.86 0.50 21.41
C LEU A 222 -12.47 -0.69 20.66
N SER A 223 -11.63 -1.50 20.03
CA SER A 223 -11.97 -2.84 19.58
C SER A 223 -11.77 -3.83 20.73
N VAL A 224 -12.75 -4.70 20.94
CA VAL A 224 -12.77 -5.67 22.04
C VAL A 224 -12.74 -7.09 21.50
N ASN A 225 -11.81 -7.90 22.00
CA ASN A 225 -11.76 -9.34 21.74
C ASN A 225 -11.83 -10.10 23.07
N HIS A 226 -12.47 -11.26 23.10
CA HIS A 226 -12.52 -12.12 24.29
C HIS A 226 -11.91 -13.49 23.99
N ASP A 227 -10.77 -13.77 24.62
CA ASP A 227 -10.05 -15.04 24.49
C ASP A 227 -9.16 -15.31 25.70
N TYR A 228 -9.59 -16.24 26.56
CA TYR A 228 -8.87 -16.61 27.78
C TYR A 228 -7.79 -17.67 27.53
N TRP A 229 -8.13 -18.80 26.90
CA TRP A 229 -7.22 -19.96 26.72
C TRP A 229 -6.68 -20.11 25.30
N GLY A 230 -7.40 -19.62 24.29
CA GLY A 230 -7.11 -19.87 22.88
C GLY A 230 -5.74 -19.33 22.48
N THR A 231 -5.41 -18.11 22.89
CA THR A 231 -4.11 -17.49 22.59
C THR A 231 -2.96 -18.31 23.16
N PHE A 232 -3.05 -18.74 24.42
CA PHE A 232 -2.00 -19.52 25.07
C PHE A 232 -1.78 -20.86 24.37
N LEU A 233 -2.86 -21.61 24.14
CA LEU A 233 -2.79 -22.91 23.46
C LEU A 233 -2.21 -22.78 22.05
N THR A 234 -2.64 -21.76 21.32
CA THR A 234 -2.16 -21.46 19.97
C THR A 234 -0.66 -21.15 19.99
N TYR A 235 -0.19 -20.33 20.94
CA TYR A 235 1.21 -19.93 21.01
C TYR A 235 2.13 -21.09 21.37
N VAL A 236 1.69 -21.97 22.28
CA VAL A 236 2.41 -23.21 22.60
C VAL A 236 2.52 -24.10 21.35
N GLY A 237 1.42 -24.25 20.61
CA GLY A 237 1.41 -24.99 19.35
C GLY A 237 2.36 -24.40 18.30
N TYR A 238 2.30 -23.08 18.09
CA TYR A 238 3.19 -22.34 17.19
C TYR A 238 4.64 -22.50 17.57
N PHE A 239 4.96 -22.40 18.86
CA PHE A 239 6.32 -22.55 19.37
C PHE A 239 6.86 -23.96 19.12
N ILE A 240 6.11 -25.01 19.46
CA ILE A 240 6.52 -26.40 19.25
C ILE A 240 6.73 -26.69 17.75
N LEU A 241 5.82 -26.21 16.90
CA LEU A 241 5.90 -26.39 15.46
C LEU A 241 7.12 -25.66 14.86
N ALA A 242 7.32 -24.39 15.23
CA ALA A 242 8.46 -23.59 14.78
C ALA A 242 9.80 -24.21 15.25
N LEU A 243 9.86 -24.65 16.50
CA LEU A 243 11.03 -25.33 17.05
C LEU A 243 11.32 -26.63 16.28
N GLY A 244 10.30 -27.45 16.00
CA GLY A 244 10.45 -28.66 15.20
C GLY A 244 10.98 -28.40 13.79
N MET A 245 10.49 -27.35 13.12
CA MET A 245 10.97 -26.92 11.81
C MET A 245 12.43 -26.47 11.85
N LEU A 246 12.81 -25.65 12.84
CA LEU A 246 14.19 -25.18 13.03
C LEU A 246 15.15 -26.34 13.31
N LEU A 247 14.80 -27.24 14.24
CA LEU A 247 15.60 -28.41 14.57
C LEU A 247 15.81 -29.33 13.36
N THR A 248 14.85 -29.38 12.43
CA THR A 248 14.96 -30.15 11.19
C THR A 248 16.09 -29.66 10.27
N VAL A 249 16.43 -28.37 10.32
CA VAL A 249 17.54 -27.80 9.54
C VAL A 249 18.90 -28.28 10.08
N PHE A 250 19.05 -28.41 11.40
CA PHE A 250 20.31 -28.76 12.06
C PHE A 250 20.52 -30.27 12.27
N ALA A 251 19.44 -31.03 12.38
CA ALA A 251 19.50 -32.46 12.69
C ALA A 251 20.20 -33.28 11.58
N LYS A 252 20.96 -34.31 12.00
CA LYS A 252 21.85 -35.07 11.11
C LYS A 252 21.14 -36.03 10.16
N ARG A 253 19.91 -36.47 10.46
CA ARG A 253 19.17 -37.50 9.69
C ARG A 253 17.96 -36.95 8.91
N THR A 254 17.96 -35.67 8.55
CA THR A 254 16.80 -35.02 7.92
C THR A 254 16.83 -35.08 6.39
N ARG A 255 15.65 -34.89 5.78
CA ARG A 255 15.50 -34.88 4.32
C ARG A 255 16.34 -33.78 3.67
N LEU A 256 16.39 -32.58 4.27
CA LEU A 256 17.23 -31.47 3.79
C LEU A 256 18.70 -31.86 3.68
N ARG A 257 19.23 -32.59 4.69
CA ARG A 257 20.61 -33.06 4.67
C ARG A 257 20.84 -34.16 3.63
N LYS A 258 19.89 -35.09 3.48
CA LYS A 258 19.91 -36.12 2.41
C LYS A 258 19.88 -35.49 1.01
N LEU A 259 19.04 -34.48 0.78
CA LEU A 259 18.98 -33.74 -0.49
C LEU A 259 20.30 -33.02 -0.77
N SER A 260 20.86 -32.34 0.23
CA SER A 260 22.18 -31.72 0.12
C SER A 260 23.28 -32.72 -0.27
N GLN A 261 23.26 -33.93 0.30
CA GLN A 261 24.20 -35.01 -0.05
C GLN A 261 23.98 -35.48 -1.49
N LYS A 262 22.74 -35.77 -1.90
CA LYS A 262 22.39 -36.15 -3.27
C LYS A 262 22.85 -35.13 -4.31
N ILE A 263 22.65 -33.82 -4.05
CA ILE A 263 23.13 -32.74 -4.93
C ILE A 263 24.65 -32.85 -5.10
N SER A 264 25.39 -33.09 -4.02
CA SER A 264 26.85 -33.25 -4.08
C SER A 264 27.30 -34.51 -4.80
N GLU A 265 26.55 -35.62 -4.69
CA GLU A 265 26.82 -36.88 -5.38
C GLU A 265 26.61 -36.75 -6.89
N TYR A 266 25.48 -36.20 -7.32
CA TYR A 266 25.21 -35.91 -8.73
C TYR A 266 26.25 -34.97 -9.34
N ARG A 267 26.78 -34.04 -8.54
CA ARG A 267 27.85 -33.16 -8.97
C ARG A 267 29.21 -33.86 -9.05
N LYS A 268 29.59 -34.71 -8.08
CA LYS A 268 30.86 -35.47 -8.11
C LYS A 268 30.94 -36.38 -9.33
N GLN A 269 29.83 -37.01 -9.70
CA GLN A 269 29.70 -37.79 -10.94
C GLN A 269 29.93 -36.95 -12.22
N ARG A 270 29.82 -35.62 -12.15
CA ARG A 270 30.17 -34.70 -13.25
C ARG A 270 31.59 -34.13 -13.19
N ILE A 271 32.24 -34.08 -12.03
CA ILE A 271 33.52 -33.37 -11.81
C ILE A 271 34.77 -34.20 -12.19
N GLY A 272 34.66 -35.52 -12.37
CA GLY A 272 35.78 -36.40 -12.78
C GLY A 272 36.43 -36.10 -14.14
N LEU A 273 36.00 -35.05 -14.86
CA LEU A 273 36.64 -34.54 -16.06
C LEU A 273 37.09 -33.08 -15.86
N ALA A 274 38.34 -32.83 -16.24
CA ALA A 274 39.07 -31.56 -16.35
C ALA A 274 39.71 -31.01 -15.06
N VAL A 275 41.02 -30.71 -15.12
CA VAL A 275 41.80 -29.80 -14.26
C VAL A 275 42.92 -29.19 -15.14
N PHE A 276 43.43 -28.02 -14.73
CA PHE A 276 44.53 -27.16 -15.24
C PHE A 276 44.10 -26.03 -16.23
N ILE A 277 44.08 -24.72 -15.86
CA ILE A 277 45.15 -23.72 -15.51
C ILE A 277 45.70 -23.07 -16.83
N LEU A 278 45.91 -21.75 -17.07
CA LEU A 278 46.22 -20.52 -16.30
C LEU A 278 45.95 -19.23 -17.16
N LEU A 279 45.72 -18.08 -16.50
CA LEU A 279 45.99 -16.63 -16.77
C LEU A 279 45.94 -16.00 -18.21
N SER A 280 45.17 -14.90 -18.42
CA SER A 280 45.57 -13.48 -18.19
C SER A 280 44.76 -12.40 -18.97
N LEU A 281 44.46 -11.31 -18.25
CA LEU A 281 44.37 -9.88 -18.63
C LEU A 281 43.06 -9.19 -19.09
N PHE A 282 42.85 -8.06 -18.40
CA PHE A 282 41.97 -6.90 -18.59
C PHE A 282 42.44 -5.96 -19.71
N SER A 283 41.52 -5.20 -20.33
CA SER A 283 41.66 -3.77 -20.65
C SER A 283 40.36 -3.21 -21.26
N GLN A 284 40.20 -1.90 -21.17
CA GLN A 284 38.98 -1.09 -21.19
C GLN A 284 38.52 -0.53 -22.55
N GLY A 285 37.30 0.04 -22.54
CA GLY A 285 37.02 1.38 -23.06
C GLY A 285 35.92 1.49 -24.11
N VAL A 286 35.20 2.60 -24.35
CA VAL A 286 34.91 3.91 -23.69
C VAL A 286 33.67 4.48 -24.45
N PHE A 287 33.08 5.57 -23.93
CA PHE A 287 32.35 6.66 -24.60
C PHE A 287 30.83 6.51 -24.81
N GLY A 288 30.09 7.15 -23.91
CA GLY A 288 28.77 7.72 -24.17
C GLY A 288 28.91 9.21 -24.47
N GLN A 289 28.43 9.60 -25.63
CA GLN A 289 28.50 10.92 -26.25
C GLN A 289 27.69 11.96 -25.47
N LYS A 290 28.27 13.16 -25.27
CA LYS A 290 27.64 14.30 -24.61
C LYS A 290 26.77 15.04 -25.64
N THR A 291 25.46 15.06 -25.44
CA THR A 291 24.52 15.86 -26.24
C THR A 291 24.54 17.30 -25.72
N MET A 292 24.78 18.26 -26.61
CA MET A 292 24.61 19.70 -26.31
C MET A 292 23.14 20.06 -26.39
N THR A 293 22.61 20.76 -25.38
CA THR A 293 21.39 21.58 -25.52
C THR A 293 21.38 22.78 -24.56
N SER A 294 21.10 23.96 -25.16
CA SER A 294 20.47 25.18 -24.62
C SER A 294 21.23 26.09 -23.62
N ASP A 295 21.26 27.38 -23.93
CA ASP A 295 22.12 28.46 -23.39
C ASP A 295 21.81 28.98 -21.97
N LYS A 296 20.99 28.30 -21.16
CA LYS A 296 20.69 28.71 -19.76
C LYS A 296 20.50 27.53 -18.80
N VAL A 297 21.45 26.60 -18.77
CA VAL A 297 21.44 25.49 -17.81
C VAL A 297 22.22 25.89 -16.55
N ILE A 298 21.62 25.67 -15.37
CA ILE A 298 22.29 25.89 -14.08
C ILE A 298 23.47 24.91 -13.96
N PRO A 299 24.69 25.33 -13.61
CA PRO A 299 25.81 24.43 -13.44
C PRO A 299 25.55 23.34 -12.40
N GLU A 300 26.00 22.12 -12.68
CA GLU A 300 25.83 20.96 -11.78
C GLU A 300 26.42 21.23 -10.38
N ALA A 301 27.54 21.96 -10.30
CA ALA A 301 28.18 22.32 -9.04
C ALA A 301 27.29 23.21 -8.14
N HIS A 302 26.58 24.19 -8.72
CA HIS A 302 25.64 25.02 -7.97
C HIS A 302 24.39 24.21 -7.57
N ALA A 303 23.88 23.38 -8.50
CA ALA A 303 22.75 22.49 -8.23
C ALA A 303 23.04 21.48 -7.11
N GLU A 304 24.27 20.97 -6.99
CA GLU A 304 24.68 20.08 -5.89
C GLU A 304 24.66 20.80 -4.52
N LYS A 305 25.02 22.10 -4.49
CA LYS A 305 24.87 22.93 -3.28
C LYS A 305 23.40 23.17 -2.93
N PHE A 306 22.57 23.48 -3.92
CA PHE A 306 21.12 23.63 -3.72
C PHE A 306 20.48 22.33 -3.22
N GLY A 307 20.81 21.20 -3.84
CA GLY A 307 20.31 19.88 -3.46
C GLY A 307 20.70 19.44 -2.04
N ARG A 308 21.74 20.04 -1.45
CA ARG A 308 22.15 19.78 -0.07
C ARG A 308 21.31 20.50 0.98
N ILE A 309 20.65 21.61 0.62
CA ILE A 309 19.75 22.35 1.52
C ILE A 309 18.67 21.41 2.05
N LEU A 310 18.27 21.59 3.31
CA LEU A 310 17.23 20.75 3.91
C LEU A 310 15.84 21.34 3.66
N VAL A 311 14.88 20.45 3.45
CA VAL A 311 13.47 20.77 3.29
C VAL A 311 12.63 19.83 4.15
N GLN A 312 11.56 20.36 4.77
CA GLN A 312 10.57 19.54 5.46
C GLN A 312 9.50 19.08 4.45
N ASP A 313 9.31 17.77 4.32
CA ASP A 313 8.25 17.23 3.46
C ASP A 313 6.85 17.30 4.11
N GLN A 314 5.82 16.88 3.37
CA GLN A 314 4.43 16.92 3.83
C GLN A 314 4.14 15.96 5.01
N MET A 315 5.02 14.97 5.23
CA MET A 315 4.96 14.02 6.35
C MET A 315 5.87 14.42 7.51
N GLY A 316 6.48 15.61 7.44
CA GLY A 316 7.29 16.19 8.50
C GLY A 316 8.76 15.76 8.55
N ARG A 317 9.20 14.90 7.62
CA ARG A 317 10.60 14.44 7.52
C ARG A 317 11.46 15.54 6.90
N LYS A 318 12.60 15.82 7.55
CA LYS A 318 13.62 16.75 7.03
C LYS A 318 14.57 15.95 6.16
N LYS A 319 14.69 16.33 4.88
CA LYS A 319 15.54 15.64 3.91
C LYS A 319 16.23 16.64 2.98
N PRO A 320 17.33 16.26 2.32
CA PRO A 320 17.95 17.12 1.32
C PRO A 320 16.98 17.42 0.18
N VAL A 321 17.06 18.62 -0.37
CA VAL A 321 16.31 19.02 -1.58
C VAL A 321 16.60 18.07 -2.73
N ASN A 322 17.80 17.48 -2.81
CA ASN A 322 18.15 16.42 -3.76
C ASN A 322 17.21 15.21 -3.73
N THR A 323 16.83 14.77 -2.54
CA THR A 323 15.85 13.69 -2.41
C THR A 323 14.49 14.15 -2.90
N LEU A 324 14.04 15.33 -2.46
CA LEU A 324 12.74 15.89 -2.86
C LEU A 324 12.68 16.10 -4.38
N SER A 325 13.69 16.72 -4.99
CA SER A 325 13.74 17.02 -6.42
C SER A 325 13.66 15.74 -7.25
N GLY A 326 14.40 14.69 -6.86
CA GLY A 326 14.35 13.38 -7.52
C GLY A 326 12.99 12.71 -7.40
N GLU A 327 12.37 12.78 -6.22
CA GLU A 327 11.01 12.29 -6.00
C GLU A 327 9.99 12.99 -6.89
N LEU A 328 10.05 14.32 -6.97
CA LEU A 328 9.14 15.13 -7.78
C LEU A 328 9.35 14.89 -9.27
N LEU A 329 10.59 14.85 -9.75
CA LEU A 329 10.86 14.60 -11.17
C LEU A 329 10.40 13.20 -11.60
N ARG A 330 10.62 12.17 -10.77
CA ARG A 330 10.07 10.82 -11.03
C ARG A 330 8.54 10.82 -10.99
N LYS A 331 7.92 11.61 -10.11
CA LYS A 331 6.45 11.67 -10.00
C LYS A 331 5.80 12.39 -11.19
N LEU A 332 6.40 13.49 -11.64
CA LEU A 332 5.94 14.27 -12.79
C LEU A 332 6.23 13.53 -14.10
N TYR A 333 7.49 13.19 -14.35
CA TYR A 333 8.00 12.73 -15.66
C TYR A 333 8.30 11.22 -15.71
N GLY A 334 8.64 10.60 -14.59
CA GLY A 334 8.93 9.15 -14.51
C GLY A 334 10.39 8.76 -14.77
N LYS A 335 11.31 9.73 -14.84
CA LYS A 335 12.76 9.54 -14.96
C LYS A 335 13.50 10.43 -13.96
N ASP A 336 14.79 10.18 -13.77
CA ASP A 336 15.66 10.95 -12.87
C ASP A 336 16.32 12.18 -13.55
N GLU A 337 16.17 12.31 -14.87
CA GLU A 337 16.73 13.39 -15.69
C GLU A 337 15.72 13.88 -16.73
N TYR A 338 15.80 15.17 -17.08
CA TYR A 338 15.01 15.81 -18.12
C TYR A 338 15.91 16.70 -18.99
N ASP A 339 15.93 16.50 -20.31
CA ASP A 339 16.81 17.23 -21.26
C ASP A 339 18.28 17.32 -20.82
N GLY A 340 18.83 16.22 -20.30
CA GLY A 340 20.23 16.16 -19.84
C GLY A 340 20.52 16.91 -18.54
N GLN A 341 19.49 17.42 -17.86
CA GLN A 341 19.58 18.05 -16.55
C GLN A 341 19.14 17.06 -15.46
N ASN A 342 19.85 17.08 -14.34
CA ASN A 342 19.49 16.33 -13.14
C ASN A 342 18.28 16.97 -12.42
N SER A 343 17.72 16.25 -11.45
CA SER A 343 16.51 16.70 -10.75
C SER A 343 16.65 18.02 -10.01
N ASP A 344 17.83 18.33 -9.46
CA ASP A 344 18.09 19.59 -8.75
C ASP A 344 18.10 20.79 -9.69
N GLN A 345 18.76 20.65 -10.85
CA GLN A 345 18.77 21.66 -11.90
C GLN A 345 17.35 21.94 -12.40
N VAL A 346 16.56 20.89 -12.61
CA VAL A 346 15.17 21.00 -13.09
C VAL A 346 14.29 21.72 -12.07
N LEU A 347 14.30 21.28 -10.80
CA LEU A 347 13.47 21.89 -9.76
C LEU A 347 13.84 23.36 -9.52
N LEU A 348 15.14 23.67 -9.47
CA LEU A 348 15.61 25.03 -9.29
C LEU A 348 15.23 25.91 -10.49
N SER A 349 15.40 25.40 -11.72
CA SER A 349 15.00 26.10 -12.93
C SER A 349 13.49 26.37 -13.00
N MET A 350 12.65 25.43 -12.57
CA MET A 350 11.20 25.63 -12.45
C MET A 350 10.82 26.71 -11.45
N THR A 351 11.58 26.81 -10.36
CA THR A 351 11.33 27.80 -9.30
C THR A 351 11.72 29.21 -9.75
N ILE A 352 12.79 29.34 -10.55
CA ILE A 352 13.31 30.63 -11.02
C ILE A 352 12.54 31.14 -12.24
N ASN A 353 12.12 30.25 -13.14
CA ASN A 353 11.44 30.62 -14.37
C ASN A 353 10.18 29.77 -14.63
N PRO A 354 9.11 29.92 -13.82
CA PRO A 354 7.88 29.14 -13.98
C PRO A 354 7.28 29.21 -15.39
N GLU A 355 7.29 30.40 -16.00
CA GLU A 355 6.73 30.65 -17.33
C GLU A 355 7.37 29.75 -18.41
N ALA A 356 8.70 29.62 -18.41
CA ALA A 356 9.40 28.76 -19.37
C ALA A 356 9.15 27.25 -19.17
N TRP A 357 8.64 26.84 -18.01
CA TRP A 357 8.32 25.45 -17.70
C TRP A 357 6.82 25.13 -17.86
N ALA A 358 5.95 26.15 -17.91
CA ALA A 358 4.51 25.96 -18.03
C ALA A 358 4.11 25.24 -19.34
N ASP A 359 4.86 25.48 -20.42
CA ASP A 359 4.64 24.85 -21.75
C ASP A 359 5.45 23.57 -21.99
N LYS A 360 6.33 23.16 -21.06
CA LYS A 360 7.15 21.97 -21.24
C LYS A 360 6.36 20.69 -20.96
N PRO A 361 6.38 19.68 -21.86
CA PRO A 361 5.62 18.45 -21.70
C PRO A 361 6.29 17.54 -20.65
N MET A 362 5.84 17.66 -19.41
CA MET A 362 6.43 16.95 -18.26
C MET A 362 5.46 16.09 -17.48
N ILE A 363 4.17 16.41 -17.51
CA ILE A 363 3.16 15.70 -16.71
C ILE A 363 2.79 14.41 -17.46
N LYS A 364 3.23 13.28 -16.94
CA LYS A 364 2.93 11.96 -17.53
C LYS A 364 1.43 11.68 -17.52
N ILE A 365 0.87 11.24 -18.65
CA ILE A 365 -0.54 10.84 -18.79
C ILE A 365 -0.62 9.33 -19.04
N GLY A 366 -1.36 8.62 -18.18
CA GLY A 366 -1.49 7.16 -18.24
C GLY A 366 -2.74 6.65 -18.96
N HIS A 367 -3.84 7.41 -18.92
CA HIS A 367 -5.16 6.97 -19.37
C HIS A 367 -5.51 7.52 -20.75
N GLU A 368 -6.11 6.71 -21.63
CA GLU A 368 -6.42 7.11 -23.01
C GLU A 368 -7.46 8.24 -23.08
N GLU A 369 -8.48 8.21 -22.22
CA GLU A 369 -9.48 9.29 -22.14
C GLU A 369 -8.86 10.65 -21.74
N LEU A 370 -7.86 10.65 -20.84
CA LEU A 370 -7.15 11.88 -20.45
C LEU A 370 -6.33 12.44 -21.62
N LYS A 371 -5.73 11.57 -22.43
CA LYS A 371 -4.99 11.96 -23.64
C LYS A 371 -5.89 12.66 -24.65
N VAL A 372 -7.07 12.09 -24.89
CA VAL A 372 -8.08 12.67 -25.79
C VAL A 372 -8.57 14.02 -25.24
N MET A 373 -8.87 14.09 -23.95
CA MET A 373 -9.37 15.31 -23.29
C MET A 373 -8.37 16.47 -23.35
N LEU A 374 -7.10 16.18 -23.06
CA LEU A 374 -6.00 17.16 -23.02
C LEU A 374 -5.33 17.37 -24.38
N LYS A 375 -5.77 16.67 -25.43
CA LYS A 375 -5.17 16.68 -26.78
C LYS A 375 -3.66 16.42 -26.78
N THR A 376 -3.23 15.45 -25.97
CA THR A 376 -1.83 15.07 -25.78
C THR A 376 -1.65 13.56 -25.92
N GLU A 377 -0.43 13.09 -26.16
CA GLU A 377 -0.13 11.66 -26.25
C GLU A 377 0.36 11.07 -24.93
N LYS A 378 1.58 11.40 -24.50
CA LYS A 378 2.24 10.74 -23.35
C LYS A 378 2.53 11.69 -22.21
N PHE A 379 2.77 12.96 -22.54
CA PHE A 379 3.14 14.00 -21.60
C PHE A 379 2.37 15.28 -21.93
N ALA A 380 1.68 15.83 -20.94
CA ALA A 380 1.04 17.13 -21.00
C ALA A 380 1.97 18.20 -20.43
N SER A 381 1.86 19.42 -20.93
CA SER A 381 2.37 20.63 -20.27
C SER A 381 1.43 21.06 -19.15
N PHE A 382 1.85 22.00 -18.30
CA PHE A 382 0.98 22.55 -17.25
C PHE A 382 -0.18 23.34 -17.87
N ASN A 383 0.09 24.10 -18.94
CA ASN A 383 -0.92 24.91 -19.62
C ASN A 383 -1.99 24.08 -20.35
N ASP A 384 -1.69 22.82 -20.72
CA ASP A 384 -2.68 21.94 -21.36
C ASP A 384 -3.87 21.60 -20.46
N PHE A 385 -3.79 21.84 -19.15
CA PHE A 385 -4.86 21.57 -18.19
C PHE A 385 -5.84 22.73 -18.00
N PHE A 386 -5.58 23.88 -18.61
CA PHE A 386 -6.40 25.07 -18.50
C PHE A 386 -6.96 25.44 -19.86
N ASN A 387 -8.26 25.76 -19.89
CA ASN A 387 -8.91 26.22 -21.10
C ASN A 387 -8.33 27.56 -21.54
N LYS A 388 -7.94 27.66 -22.82
CA LYS A 388 -7.29 28.87 -23.38
C LYS A 388 -8.22 30.07 -23.49
N GLU A 389 -9.54 29.85 -23.48
CA GLU A 389 -10.55 30.91 -23.64
C GLU A 389 -10.97 31.55 -22.31
N ASP A 390 -11.14 30.75 -21.24
CA ASP A 390 -11.67 31.21 -19.94
C ASP A 390 -10.78 30.88 -18.73
N GLY A 391 -9.64 30.21 -18.92
CA GLY A 391 -8.72 29.82 -17.85
C GLY A 391 -9.24 28.72 -16.92
N SER A 392 -10.40 28.11 -17.23
CA SER A 392 -11.01 27.10 -16.36
C SER A 392 -10.20 25.79 -16.37
N TYR A 393 -10.12 25.15 -15.19
CA TYR A 393 -9.38 23.90 -15.02
C TYR A 393 -10.17 22.70 -15.55
N ILE A 394 -9.63 22.02 -16.56
CA ILE A 394 -10.33 20.99 -17.35
C ILE A 394 -10.75 19.79 -16.48
N LEU A 395 -9.93 19.40 -15.50
CA LEU A 395 -10.18 18.20 -14.67
C LEU A 395 -11.10 18.44 -13.47
N GLY A 396 -11.49 19.69 -13.17
CA GLY A 396 -12.17 20.06 -11.92
C GLY A 396 -13.41 19.23 -11.61
N LYS A 397 -14.33 19.07 -12.58
CA LYS A 397 -15.56 18.28 -12.41
C LYS A 397 -15.29 16.79 -12.16
N TYR A 398 -14.31 16.24 -12.86
CA TYR A 398 -13.94 14.82 -12.74
C TYR A 398 -13.27 14.51 -11.40
N ILE A 399 -12.51 15.47 -10.85
CA ILE A 399 -11.89 15.37 -9.53
C ILE A 399 -12.95 15.41 -8.43
N GLU A 400 -13.92 16.33 -8.54
CA GLU A 400 -15.03 16.42 -7.58
C GLU A 400 -15.85 15.13 -7.54
N GLU A 401 -16.15 14.56 -8.72
CA GLU A 401 -16.84 13.28 -8.83
C GLU A 401 -15.98 12.12 -8.28
N ALA A 402 -14.68 12.09 -8.58
CA ALA A 402 -13.77 11.08 -8.08
C ALA A 402 -13.63 11.13 -6.54
N ASN A 403 -13.49 12.33 -5.96
CA ASN A 403 -13.35 12.51 -4.51
C ASN A 403 -14.64 12.22 -3.73
N ARG A 404 -15.81 12.36 -4.37
CA ARG A 404 -17.11 11.92 -3.80
C ARG A 404 -17.31 10.41 -3.83
N THR A 405 -16.52 9.71 -4.64
CA THR A 405 -16.57 8.26 -4.76
C THR A 405 -15.60 7.62 -3.77
N PRO A 406 -16.02 6.68 -2.92
CA PRO A 406 -15.11 5.97 -2.02
C PRO A 406 -13.93 5.33 -2.78
N ALA A 407 -12.70 5.47 -2.28
CA ALA A 407 -11.47 5.03 -2.97
C ALA A 407 -11.56 3.61 -3.54
N ALA A 408 -12.06 2.67 -2.73
CA ALA A 408 -12.25 1.26 -3.08
C ALA A 408 -13.15 1.02 -4.32
N THR A 409 -13.98 2.01 -4.68
CA THR A 409 -14.98 1.93 -5.75
C THR A 409 -14.71 2.86 -6.92
N GLN A 410 -13.71 3.75 -6.81
CA GLN A 410 -13.33 4.65 -7.90
C GLN A 410 -12.94 3.86 -9.15
N THR A 411 -13.29 4.37 -10.33
CA THR A 411 -12.88 3.77 -11.62
C THR A 411 -11.39 4.00 -11.88
N LYS A 412 -10.81 3.26 -12.84
CA LYS A 412 -9.42 3.48 -13.26
C LYS A 412 -9.22 4.91 -13.78
N PHE A 413 -10.18 5.44 -14.54
CA PHE A 413 -10.17 6.81 -15.04
C PHE A 413 -10.14 7.81 -13.87
N GLN A 414 -11.07 7.70 -12.91
CA GLN A 414 -11.12 8.58 -11.73
C GLN A 414 -9.80 8.61 -10.94
N LYS A 415 -9.13 7.46 -10.79
CA LYS A 415 -7.82 7.39 -10.12
C LYS A 415 -6.70 8.02 -10.91
N ASP A 416 -6.69 7.80 -12.22
CA ASP A 416 -5.70 8.42 -13.09
C ASP A 416 -5.92 9.95 -13.15
N VAL A 417 -7.18 10.43 -13.08
CA VAL A 417 -7.52 11.85 -12.90
C VAL A 417 -6.90 12.39 -11.60
N ILE A 418 -7.14 11.74 -10.45
CA ILE A 418 -6.56 12.17 -9.15
C ILE A 418 -5.03 12.19 -9.21
N LYS A 419 -4.38 11.18 -9.79
CA LYS A 419 -2.91 11.12 -9.91
C LYS A 419 -2.36 12.22 -10.81
N VAL A 420 -3.06 12.54 -11.90
CA VAL A 420 -2.65 13.61 -12.80
C VAL A 420 -2.88 14.97 -12.15
N ASP A 421 -4.00 15.16 -11.44
CA ASP A 421 -4.28 16.36 -10.65
C ASP A 421 -3.22 16.60 -9.57
N GLU A 422 -2.77 15.54 -8.89
CA GLU A 422 -1.67 15.63 -7.94
C GLU A 422 -0.38 16.13 -8.60
N ARG A 423 -0.08 15.70 -9.83
CA ARG A 423 1.09 16.18 -10.60
C ARG A 423 0.94 17.65 -11.00
N VAL A 424 -0.24 18.06 -11.43
CA VAL A 424 -0.56 19.47 -11.76
C VAL A 424 -0.41 20.34 -10.51
N SER A 425 -0.98 19.89 -9.39
CA SER A 425 -0.90 20.57 -8.09
C SER A 425 0.55 20.71 -7.61
N ILE A 426 1.37 19.67 -7.77
CA ILE A 426 2.81 19.75 -7.48
C ILE A 426 3.48 20.83 -8.32
N MET A 427 3.24 20.88 -9.64
CA MET A 427 3.83 21.92 -10.50
C MET A 427 3.35 23.31 -10.10
N TYR A 428 2.06 23.47 -9.79
CA TYR A 428 1.50 24.72 -9.29
C TYR A 428 2.16 25.17 -7.97
N MET A 429 2.40 24.23 -7.04
CA MET A 429 3.12 24.53 -5.79
C MET A 429 4.58 24.94 -6.03
N ILE A 430 5.25 24.36 -7.03
CA ILE A 430 6.61 24.77 -7.42
C ILE A 430 6.58 26.19 -7.96
N PHE A 431 5.70 26.47 -8.93
CA PHE A 431 5.60 27.77 -9.61
C PHE A 431 5.29 28.92 -8.66
N ASN A 432 4.47 28.66 -7.64
CA ASN A 432 4.11 29.68 -6.65
C ASN A 432 5.03 29.70 -5.43
N GLY A 433 6.12 28.92 -5.39
CA GLY A 433 7.05 28.91 -4.26
C GLY A 433 6.51 28.28 -2.96
N ASN A 434 5.36 27.59 -3.03
CA ASN A 434 4.68 26.97 -1.88
C ASN A 434 5.15 25.54 -1.58
N LEU A 435 6.14 25.03 -2.32
CA LEU A 435 6.64 23.68 -2.15
C LEU A 435 7.76 23.57 -1.10
N LEU A 436 8.72 24.50 -1.12
CA LEU A 436 9.99 24.37 -0.38
C LEU A 436 9.86 24.92 1.05
N LYS A 437 9.46 24.07 2.00
CA LYS A 437 9.50 24.38 3.44
C LYS A 437 10.93 24.37 3.97
N ILE A 438 11.65 25.50 3.85
CA ILE A 438 13.09 25.63 4.12
C ILE A 438 13.42 26.50 5.33
N PHE A 439 12.46 27.22 5.91
CA PHE A 439 12.69 28.11 7.05
C PHE A 439 12.18 27.51 8.37
N PRO A 440 13.07 26.97 9.23
CA PRO A 440 12.69 26.60 10.60
C PRO A 440 12.28 27.83 11.42
N LYS A 441 11.25 27.69 12.27
CA LYS A 441 10.92 28.67 13.30
C LYS A 441 11.26 28.12 14.68
N GLN A 442 12.04 28.87 15.45
CA GLN A 442 12.39 28.49 16.82
C GLN A 442 11.17 28.59 17.75
N GLY A 443 10.93 27.57 18.58
CA GLY A 443 9.80 27.55 19.52
C GLY A 443 8.43 27.28 18.90
N ASP A 444 8.37 26.86 17.63
CA ASP A 444 7.12 26.43 16.99
C ASP A 444 6.56 25.17 17.67
N THR A 445 5.29 25.20 18.08
CA THR A 445 4.66 24.13 18.86
C THR A 445 4.58 22.79 18.13
N ASN A 446 4.64 22.78 16.78
CA ASN A 446 4.62 21.58 15.96
C ASN A 446 5.92 21.42 15.14
N ASN A 447 6.99 22.16 15.47
CA ASN A 447 8.27 22.10 14.77
C ASN A 447 8.11 22.25 13.23
N LYS A 448 7.17 23.10 12.79
CA LYS A 448 6.87 23.37 11.38
C LYS A 448 7.95 24.26 10.77
N TRP A 449 8.36 23.92 9.56
CA TRP A 449 9.17 24.75 8.68
C TRP A 449 8.25 25.43 7.66
N TYR A 450 8.59 26.64 7.30
CA TYR A 450 7.77 27.50 6.47
C TYR A 450 8.36 27.62 5.07
N THR A 451 7.48 27.73 4.08
CA THR A 451 7.87 28.14 2.73
C THR A 451 8.21 29.63 2.70
N PRO A 452 8.95 30.10 1.69
CA PRO A 452 9.20 31.53 1.52
C PRO A 452 7.93 32.38 1.49
N VAL A 453 6.85 31.85 0.91
CA VAL A 453 5.56 32.56 0.82
C VAL A 453 4.86 32.62 2.17
N GLU A 454 4.76 31.49 2.88
CA GLU A 454 4.17 31.47 4.23
C GLU A 454 4.97 32.34 5.21
N ALA A 455 6.31 32.35 5.07
CA ALA A 455 7.20 33.06 5.96
C ALA A 455 7.03 34.59 5.90
N ALA A 456 6.58 35.14 4.76
CA ALA A 456 6.37 36.58 4.60
C ALA A 456 5.34 37.17 5.57
N GLY A 457 4.37 36.35 6.03
CA GLY A 457 3.34 36.75 6.99
C GLY A 457 3.64 36.36 8.45
N ILE A 458 4.83 35.83 8.73
CA ILE A 458 5.17 35.24 10.03
C ILE A 458 6.39 35.95 10.61
N ASP A 459 6.30 36.26 11.90
CA ASP A 459 7.43 36.80 12.65
C ASP A 459 8.34 35.66 13.13
N PHE A 460 9.63 35.76 12.80
CA PHE A 460 10.73 34.88 13.20
C PHE A 460 11.68 35.56 14.21
N GLY A 461 11.40 36.80 14.61
CA GLY A 461 12.27 37.65 15.44
C GLY A 461 13.10 38.64 14.60
N GLU A 462 13.62 39.69 15.26
CA GLU A 462 14.28 40.81 14.57
C GLU A 462 15.48 40.40 13.71
N GLU A 463 16.39 39.55 14.21
CA GLU A 463 17.57 39.12 13.44
C GLU A 463 17.23 38.17 12.28
N PRO A 464 16.39 37.12 12.44
CA PRO A 464 16.02 36.22 11.34
C PRO A 464 15.19 36.85 10.22
N ASN A 465 14.30 37.80 10.54
CA ASN A 465 13.30 38.30 9.59
C ASN A 465 13.93 38.88 8.31
N LEU A 466 15.05 39.60 8.44
CA LEU A 466 15.71 40.21 7.28
C LEU A 466 16.17 39.16 6.26
N LEU A 467 16.74 38.05 6.73
CA LEU A 467 17.15 36.94 5.86
C LEU A 467 15.92 36.21 5.33
N VAL A 468 15.01 35.78 6.21
CA VAL A 468 13.88 34.91 5.85
C VAL A 468 12.95 35.57 4.82
N HIS A 469 12.62 36.85 5.00
CA HIS A 469 11.67 37.55 4.13
C HIS A 469 12.26 37.96 2.78
N ASN A 470 13.59 38.13 2.68
CA ASN A 470 14.25 38.61 1.45
C ASN A 470 15.06 37.52 0.71
N PHE A 471 15.29 36.37 1.34
CA PHE A 471 16.19 35.33 0.81
C PHE A 471 15.87 34.94 -0.64
N MET A 472 14.61 34.66 -0.98
CA MET A 472 14.26 34.21 -2.34
C MET A 472 14.50 35.30 -3.38
N GLN A 473 14.21 36.56 -3.05
CA GLN A 473 14.46 37.69 -3.94
C GLN A 473 15.96 37.87 -4.20
N TRP A 474 16.78 37.79 -3.14
CA TRP A 474 18.23 37.86 -3.26
C TRP A 474 18.80 36.68 -4.02
N TYR A 475 18.34 35.47 -3.72
CA TYR A 475 18.86 34.25 -4.34
C TYR A 475 18.53 34.21 -5.84
N ILE A 476 17.29 34.51 -6.23
CA ILE A 476 16.88 34.61 -7.65
C ILE A 476 17.66 35.73 -8.35
N GLY A 477 17.81 36.90 -7.71
CA GLY A 477 18.62 38.00 -8.24
C GLY A 477 20.08 37.61 -8.49
N ASN A 478 20.70 36.90 -7.54
CA ASN A 478 22.07 36.40 -7.65
C ASN A 478 22.22 35.34 -8.75
N ILE A 479 21.23 34.47 -8.95
CA ILE A 479 21.25 33.48 -10.04
C ILE A 479 21.09 34.16 -11.40
N ASN A 480 20.19 35.13 -11.54
CA ASN A 480 20.03 35.89 -12.79
C ASN A 480 21.31 36.64 -13.15
N LYS A 481 21.96 37.27 -12.18
CA LYS A 481 23.29 37.87 -12.34
C LYS A 481 24.34 36.83 -12.74
N ALA A 482 24.32 35.64 -12.14
CA ALA A 482 25.24 34.55 -12.46
C ALA A 482 25.06 34.01 -13.89
N PHE A 483 23.83 34.00 -14.44
CA PHE A 483 23.59 33.66 -15.84
C PHE A 483 24.25 34.66 -16.81
N GLU A 484 24.30 35.94 -16.45
CA GLU A 484 24.94 36.98 -17.26
C GLU A 484 26.47 37.00 -17.09
N SER A 485 26.95 36.96 -15.84
CA SER A 485 28.37 37.10 -15.50
C SER A 485 29.16 35.80 -15.61
N LYS A 486 28.48 34.64 -15.61
CA LYS A 486 29.04 33.28 -15.44
C LYS A 486 29.74 33.06 -14.10
N ASP A 487 29.62 33.97 -13.13
CA ASP A 487 30.14 33.83 -11.78
C ASP A 487 29.00 33.46 -10.81
N TRP A 488 29.12 32.29 -10.17
CA TRP A 488 28.11 31.72 -9.28
C TRP A 488 28.40 31.95 -7.80
N LYS A 489 29.47 32.67 -7.45
CA LYS A 489 29.92 32.85 -6.07
C LYS A 489 28.87 33.49 -5.16
N ASP A 490 28.17 34.53 -5.62
CA ASP A 490 27.14 35.22 -4.84
C ASP A 490 25.91 34.32 -4.59
N ALA A 491 25.53 33.52 -5.59
CA ALA A 491 24.44 32.55 -5.48
C ALA A 491 24.81 31.41 -4.53
N ASP A 492 26.05 30.92 -4.59
CA ASP A 492 26.59 29.94 -3.65
C ASP A 492 26.60 30.46 -2.21
N LEU A 493 27.04 31.71 -2.00
CA LEU A 493 27.07 32.34 -0.69
C LEU A 493 25.67 32.47 -0.08
N SER A 494 24.66 32.68 -0.91
CA SER A 494 23.25 32.73 -0.48
C SER A 494 22.82 31.38 0.13
N LEU A 495 23.13 30.27 -0.55
CA LEU A 495 22.84 28.92 -0.06
C LEU A 495 23.61 28.58 1.21
N GLU A 496 24.88 28.99 1.29
CA GLU A 496 25.71 28.82 2.51
C GLU A 496 25.11 29.59 3.69
N GLY A 497 24.60 30.80 3.46
CA GLY A 497 23.86 31.57 4.47
C GLY A 497 22.57 30.89 4.93
N LEU A 498 21.82 30.27 4.01
CA LEU A 498 20.62 29.50 4.35
C LEU A 498 20.95 28.24 5.16
N ASP A 499 21.99 27.47 4.79
CA ASP A 499 22.42 26.30 5.57
C ASP A 499 22.87 26.69 6.98
N ALA A 500 23.60 27.80 7.11
CA ALA A 500 23.99 28.35 8.41
C ALA A 500 22.76 28.74 9.26
N TYR A 501 21.77 29.40 8.65
CA TYR A 501 20.49 29.73 9.28
C TYR A 501 19.76 28.47 9.76
N GLN A 502 19.60 27.47 8.88
CA GLN A 502 18.93 26.21 9.22
C GLN A 502 19.60 25.55 10.44
N ARG A 503 20.93 25.49 10.48
CA ARG A 503 21.69 24.89 11.59
C ARG A 503 21.58 25.67 12.89
N ALA A 504 21.48 27.00 12.82
CA ALA A 504 21.33 27.85 14.00
C ALA A 504 19.94 27.73 14.62
N PHE A 505 18.88 27.80 13.80
CA PHE A 505 17.49 27.89 14.26
C PHE A 505 16.71 26.56 14.23
N GLY A 506 17.27 25.51 13.60
CA GLY A 506 16.67 24.17 13.48
C GLY A 506 17.45 23.05 14.17
N LYS A 507 18.39 23.38 15.06
CA LYS A 507 19.42 22.48 15.62
C LYS A 507 18.90 21.12 16.13
N ASP A 508 17.77 21.10 16.84
CA ASP A 508 17.23 19.87 17.43
C ASP A 508 16.44 18.99 16.45
N LEU A 509 16.15 19.50 15.25
CA LEU A 509 15.29 18.87 14.25
C LEU A 509 16.05 18.44 12.98
N ILE A 510 17.30 18.88 12.83
CA ILE A 510 18.12 18.60 11.65
C ILE A 510 18.78 17.21 11.78
N PRO A 511 18.73 16.37 10.72
CA PRO A 511 19.44 15.11 10.70
C PRO A 511 20.96 15.29 10.86
N ALA A 512 21.63 14.31 11.47
CA ALA A 512 23.08 14.30 11.57
C ALA A 512 23.75 14.41 10.19
N GLU A 513 24.89 15.11 10.12
CA GLU A 513 25.61 15.36 8.86
C GLU A 513 25.99 14.06 8.11
N SER A 514 26.26 12.97 8.85
CA SER A 514 26.49 11.65 8.28
C SER A 514 25.28 11.10 7.52
N LYS A 515 24.06 11.33 8.03
CA LYS A 515 22.81 10.91 7.37
C LYS A 515 22.55 11.71 6.09
N ILE A 516 22.80 13.03 6.13
CA ILE A 516 22.66 13.91 4.96
C ILE A 516 23.60 13.44 3.83
N LYS A 517 24.89 13.22 4.15
CA LYS A 517 25.88 12.72 3.18
C LYS A 517 25.54 11.32 2.67
N ALA A 518 25.07 10.44 3.55
CA ALA A 518 24.62 9.09 3.19
C ALA A 518 23.45 9.13 2.20
N GLU A 519 22.49 10.03 2.40
CA GLU A 519 21.32 10.19 1.53
C GLU A 519 21.68 10.76 0.16
N LEU A 520 22.54 11.78 0.11
CA LEU A 520 23.08 12.30 -1.15
C LEU A 520 23.85 11.21 -1.93
N LEU A 521 24.68 10.42 -1.24
CA LEU A 521 25.40 9.30 -1.85
C LEU A 521 24.45 8.21 -2.36
N TYR A 522 23.42 7.88 -1.57
CA TYR A 522 22.40 6.89 -1.93
C TYR A 522 21.68 7.27 -3.23
N ASN A 523 21.24 8.53 -3.34
CA ASN A 523 20.57 9.06 -4.54
C ASN A 523 21.51 9.06 -5.75
N LYS A 524 22.75 9.54 -5.58
CA LYS A 524 23.75 9.65 -6.65
C LYS A 524 24.16 8.31 -7.23
N ILE A 525 24.33 7.28 -6.40
CA ILE A 525 24.77 5.97 -6.89
C ILE A 525 23.63 5.24 -7.62
N ASN A 526 22.38 5.36 -7.17
CA ASN A 526 21.23 4.59 -7.65
C ASN A 526 21.55 3.08 -7.76
N ILE A 527 21.91 2.48 -6.62
CA ILE A 527 22.41 1.11 -6.52
C ILE A 527 21.40 0.11 -7.12
N PHE A 528 20.14 0.19 -6.72
CA PHE A 528 19.11 -0.78 -7.12
C PHE A 528 18.82 -0.73 -8.63
N GLY A 529 18.78 0.47 -9.23
CA GLY A 529 18.61 0.63 -10.67
C GLY A 529 19.76 -0.02 -11.46
N LYS A 530 21.01 0.18 -11.03
CA LYS A 530 22.19 -0.44 -11.66
C LYS A 530 22.23 -1.97 -11.48
N LEU A 531 21.75 -2.47 -10.34
CA LEU A 531 21.70 -3.90 -10.04
C LEU A 531 20.75 -4.68 -10.95
N ILE A 532 19.70 -4.05 -11.49
CA ILE A 532 18.80 -4.70 -12.47
C ILE A 532 19.60 -5.21 -13.66
N SER A 533 20.31 -4.30 -14.34
CA SER A 533 21.12 -4.64 -15.51
C SER A 533 22.27 -5.57 -15.13
N TRP A 534 22.91 -5.34 -13.98
CA TRP A 534 24.02 -6.16 -13.50
C TRP A 534 23.62 -7.62 -13.27
N TYR A 535 22.60 -7.86 -12.44
CA TYR A 535 22.12 -9.20 -12.13
C TYR A 535 21.49 -9.88 -13.35
N GLY A 536 20.76 -9.13 -14.17
CA GLY A 536 20.10 -9.64 -15.37
C GLY A 536 21.12 -10.13 -16.40
N LEU A 537 22.07 -9.28 -16.80
CA LEU A 537 23.07 -9.61 -17.81
C LEU A 537 24.03 -10.70 -17.33
N VAL A 538 24.62 -10.54 -16.14
CA VAL A 538 25.57 -11.52 -15.60
C VAL A 538 24.88 -12.87 -15.37
N GLY A 539 23.66 -12.85 -14.80
CA GLY A 539 22.88 -14.06 -14.59
C GLY A 539 22.51 -14.79 -15.88
N PHE A 540 22.09 -14.04 -16.92
CA PHE A 540 21.71 -14.60 -18.21
C PHE A 540 22.90 -15.20 -18.96
N ILE A 541 24.03 -14.48 -19.01
CA ILE A 541 25.28 -14.99 -19.61
C ILE A 541 25.75 -16.25 -18.89
N LEU A 542 25.74 -16.23 -17.54
CA LEU A 542 26.11 -17.38 -16.73
C LEU A 542 25.19 -18.58 -16.99
N LEU A 543 23.88 -18.36 -17.13
CA LEU A 543 22.92 -19.41 -17.44
C LEU A 543 23.20 -20.03 -18.82
N ILE A 544 23.47 -19.23 -19.84
CA ILE A 544 23.84 -19.71 -21.18
C ILE A 544 25.09 -20.59 -21.12
N PHE A 545 26.14 -20.13 -20.45
CA PHE A 545 27.37 -20.91 -20.31
C PHE A 545 27.12 -22.25 -19.61
N LEU A 546 26.31 -22.26 -18.56
CA LEU A 546 25.98 -23.49 -17.83
C LEU A 546 25.12 -24.45 -18.67
N ILE A 547 24.16 -23.94 -19.45
CA ILE A 547 23.36 -24.76 -20.38
C ILE A 547 24.25 -25.34 -21.49
N ILE A 548 25.14 -24.54 -22.08
CA ILE A 548 26.10 -25.03 -23.08
C ILE A 548 26.97 -26.14 -22.47
N GLN A 549 27.44 -25.98 -21.24
CA GLN A 549 28.23 -26.99 -20.54
C GLN A 549 27.45 -28.30 -20.31
N VAL A 550 26.13 -28.23 -20.10
CA VAL A 550 25.26 -29.41 -19.95
C VAL A 550 25.17 -30.20 -21.26
N PHE A 551 25.04 -29.54 -22.41
CA PHE A 551 24.87 -30.19 -23.72
C PHE A 551 26.19 -30.47 -24.46
N LYS A 552 27.21 -29.62 -24.29
CA LYS A 552 28.53 -29.69 -24.95
C LYS A 552 29.65 -29.65 -23.90
N PRO A 553 29.92 -30.76 -23.21
CA PRO A 553 30.87 -30.79 -22.10
C PRO A 553 32.34 -30.68 -22.53
N THR A 554 32.64 -30.77 -23.82
CA THR A 554 33.98 -30.54 -24.38
C THR A 554 34.41 -29.08 -24.28
N ILE A 555 33.47 -28.16 -24.09
CA ILE A 555 33.75 -26.73 -23.93
C ILE A 555 34.00 -26.43 -22.45
N ASN A 556 35.23 -26.03 -22.12
CA ASN A 556 35.61 -25.71 -20.74
C ASN A 556 35.22 -24.27 -20.37
N LEU A 557 34.10 -24.12 -19.65
CA LEU A 557 33.54 -22.82 -19.25
C LEU A 557 33.79 -22.47 -17.78
N ARG A 558 34.74 -23.10 -17.11
CA ARG A 558 34.97 -22.90 -15.66
C ARG A 558 35.35 -21.47 -15.28
N TRP A 559 36.25 -20.82 -16.03
CA TRP A 559 36.68 -19.45 -15.74
C TRP A 559 35.57 -18.42 -15.99
N PRO A 560 34.86 -18.46 -17.14
CA PRO A 560 33.66 -17.63 -17.34
C PRO A 560 32.61 -17.83 -16.23
N VAL A 561 32.40 -19.08 -15.80
CA VAL A 561 31.46 -19.39 -14.69
C VAL A 561 31.94 -18.80 -13.36
N ASN A 562 33.21 -18.93 -13.01
CA ASN A 562 33.75 -18.38 -11.77
C ASN A 562 33.75 -16.84 -11.75
N ILE A 563 34.04 -16.19 -12.88
CA ILE A 563 33.87 -14.73 -13.00
C ILE A 563 32.41 -14.35 -12.81
N GLY A 564 31.48 -15.05 -13.48
CA GLY A 564 30.06 -14.80 -13.32
C GLY A 564 29.63 -14.90 -11.85
N ILE A 565 30.09 -15.93 -11.13
CA ILE A 565 29.87 -16.07 -9.68
C ILE A 565 30.46 -14.88 -8.90
N ALA A 566 31.71 -14.48 -9.19
CA ALA A 566 32.37 -13.37 -8.50
C ALA A 566 31.64 -12.02 -8.74
N LEU A 567 31.19 -11.78 -9.97
CA LEU A 567 30.40 -10.59 -10.33
C LEU A 567 29.04 -10.58 -9.63
N ILE A 568 28.38 -11.74 -9.47
CA ILE A 568 27.13 -11.85 -8.71
C ILE A 568 27.39 -11.57 -7.22
N ILE A 569 28.49 -12.07 -6.64
CA ILE A 569 28.88 -11.77 -5.26
C ILE A 569 29.13 -10.27 -5.08
N LEU A 570 29.85 -9.63 -6.02
CA LEU A 570 30.07 -8.19 -5.99
C LEU A 570 28.75 -7.41 -6.05
N GLY A 571 27.84 -7.81 -6.93
CA GLY A 571 26.49 -7.26 -7.00
C GLY A 571 25.72 -7.44 -5.69
N PHE A 572 25.83 -8.62 -5.04
CA PHE A 572 25.21 -8.89 -3.74
C PHE A 572 25.79 -8.05 -2.59
N ILE A 573 27.09 -7.78 -2.59
CA ILE A 573 27.71 -6.86 -1.63
C ILE A 573 27.17 -5.44 -1.86
N ALA A 574 27.11 -4.98 -3.11
CA ALA A 574 26.52 -3.68 -3.44
C ALA A 574 25.04 -3.60 -3.05
N HIS A 575 24.25 -4.66 -3.26
CA HIS A 575 22.86 -4.74 -2.84
C HIS A 575 22.72 -4.64 -1.32
N THR A 576 23.53 -5.40 -0.58
CA THR A 576 23.56 -5.37 0.89
C THR A 576 23.96 -3.98 1.41
N PHE A 577 24.94 -3.34 0.77
CA PHE A 577 25.34 -1.97 1.07
C PHE A 577 24.20 -0.98 0.81
N GLY A 578 23.46 -1.11 -0.30
CA GLY A 578 22.30 -0.27 -0.60
C GLY A 578 21.16 -0.38 0.42
N LEU A 579 20.86 -1.60 0.88
CA LEU A 579 19.89 -1.83 1.96
C LEU A 579 20.39 -1.24 3.29
N GLY A 580 21.67 -1.43 3.62
CA GLY A 580 22.26 -0.86 4.84
C GLY A 580 22.27 0.67 4.84
N LEU A 581 22.55 1.29 3.70
CA LEU A 581 22.51 2.74 3.53
C LEU A 581 21.07 3.27 3.71
N ARG A 582 20.09 2.59 3.10
CA ARG A 582 18.66 2.93 3.27
C ARG A 582 18.18 2.77 4.71
N TRP A 583 18.64 1.73 5.43
CA TRP A 583 18.36 1.56 6.85
C TRP A 583 18.93 2.74 7.65
N HIS A 584 20.19 3.12 7.41
CA HIS A 584 20.81 4.25 8.11
C HIS A 584 20.06 5.58 7.89
N ILE A 585 19.61 5.84 6.66
CA ILE A 585 18.88 7.05 6.29
C ILE A 585 17.49 7.09 6.93
N SER A 586 16.72 6.01 6.79
CA SER A 586 15.33 5.92 7.28
C SER A 586 15.23 5.79 8.81
N GLY A 587 16.27 5.29 9.48
CA GLY A 587 16.26 5.03 10.92
C GLY A 587 15.47 3.77 11.31
N HIS A 588 14.94 3.03 10.34
CA HIS A 588 14.29 1.74 10.53
C HIS A 588 14.72 0.76 9.44
N ALA A 589 14.44 -0.52 9.64
CA ALA A 589 14.81 -1.52 8.65
C ALA A 589 13.94 -1.37 7.37
N PRO A 590 14.51 -1.51 6.15
CA PRO A 590 13.88 -1.12 4.90
C PRO A 590 12.97 -2.24 4.36
N TRP A 591 11.84 -2.45 5.04
CA TRP A 591 10.77 -3.37 4.64
C TRP A 591 9.37 -2.83 5.01
N SER A 592 9.26 -1.50 5.12
CA SER A 592 8.04 -0.82 5.59
C SER A 592 6.98 -0.65 4.51
N ASN A 593 7.39 -0.56 3.24
CA ASN A 593 6.52 -0.31 2.11
C ASN A 593 6.74 -1.33 0.97
N GLY A 594 5.93 -1.23 -0.08
CA GLY A 594 5.97 -2.15 -1.22
C GLY A 594 7.30 -2.15 -1.97
N TYR A 595 7.89 -0.97 -2.20
CA TYR A 595 9.21 -0.83 -2.83
C TYR A 595 10.29 -1.54 -2.00
N GLU A 596 10.34 -1.23 -0.71
CA GLU A 596 11.27 -1.79 0.28
C GLU A 596 11.16 -3.31 0.42
N SER A 597 9.93 -3.82 0.39
CA SER A 597 9.67 -5.25 0.41
C SER A 597 10.24 -5.94 -0.83
N VAL A 598 10.03 -5.37 -2.02
CA VAL A 598 10.48 -5.98 -3.29
C VAL A 598 12.01 -6.00 -3.41
N ILE A 599 12.70 -4.91 -3.02
CA ILE A 599 14.18 -4.89 -3.00
C ILE A 599 14.72 -5.94 -2.03
N TYR A 600 14.08 -6.13 -0.87
CA TYR A 600 14.47 -7.15 0.09
C TYR A 600 14.22 -8.58 -0.41
N ILE A 601 13.06 -8.84 -1.04
CA ILE A 601 12.76 -10.15 -1.64
C ILE A 601 13.80 -10.48 -2.71
N SER A 602 14.23 -9.50 -3.52
CA SER A 602 15.31 -9.68 -4.49
C SER A 602 16.63 -10.03 -3.80
N TRP A 603 17.01 -9.31 -2.74
CA TRP A 603 18.19 -9.62 -1.93
C TRP A 603 18.15 -11.05 -1.35
N ALA A 604 17.02 -11.45 -0.75
CA ALA A 604 16.84 -12.79 -0.20
C ALA A 604 16.90 -13.89 -1.27
N THR A 605 16.39 -13.60 -2.47
CA THR A 605 16.46 -14.48 -3.65
C THR A 605 17.91 -14.71 -4.06
N VAL A 606 18.71 -13.66 -4.22
CA VAL A 606 20.13 -13.78 -4.59
C VAL A 606 20.93 -14.46 -3.48
N LEU A 607 20.64 -14.17 -2.21
CA LEU A 607 21.26 -14.83 -1.06
C LEU A 607 21.00 -16.35 -1.07
N ALA A 608 19.76 -16.78 -1.29
CA ALA A 608 19.42 -18.18 -1.41
C ALA A 608 20.22 -18.86 -2.56
N GLY A 609 20.37 -18.16 -3.68
CA GLY A 609 21.26 -18.59 -4.76
C GLY A 609 22.71 -18.78 -4.34
N LEU A 610 23.28 -17.84 -3.59
CA LEU A 610 24.64 -17.92 -3.07
C LEU A 610 24.83 -19.10 -2.09
N ILE A 611 23.82 -19.40 -1.27
CA ILE A 611 23.81 -20.57 -0.39
C ILE A 611 23.89 -21.87 -1.20
N TYR A 612 23.17 -21.95 -2.32
CA TYR A 612 23.18 -23.10 -3.22
C TYR A 612 24.31 -23.07 -4.26
N ALA A 613 24.99 -21.94 -4.48
CA ALA A 613 25.99 -21.75 -5.53
C ALA A 613 27.14 -22.77 -5.46
N ARG A 614 27.56 -23.09 -4.23
CA ARG A 614 28.61 -24.11 -4.00
C ARG A 614 28.20 -25.51 -4.43
N LYS A 615 26.91 -25.77 -4.61
CA LYS A 615 26.36 -27.09 -4.96
C LYS A 615 25.77 -27.11 -6.37
N SER A 616 25.12 -26.04 -6.80
CA SER A 616 24.47 -25.89 -8.11
C SER A 616 24.68 -24.48 -8.68
N PRO A 617 25.66 -24.26 -9.58
CA PRO A 617 25.89 -22.97 -10.22
C PRO A 617 24.71 -22.47 -11.06
N ILE A 618 23.91 -23.39 -11.63
CA ILE A 618 22.69 -23.06 -12.40
C ILE A 618 21.68 -22.36 -11.50
N SER A 619 21.61 -22.78 -10.23
CA SER A 619 20.73 -22.15 -9.25
C SER A 619 21.13 -20.69 -9.01
N LEU A 620 22.44 -20.39 -8.92
CA LEU A 620 22.90 -19.00 -8.76
C LEU A 620 22.58 -18.11 -9.97
N ALA A 621 22.75 -18.64 -11.18
CA ALA A 621 22.39 -17.93 -12.40
C ALA A 621 20.89 -17.62 -12.45
N ALA A 622 20.06 -18.62 -12.14
CA ALA A 622 18.61 -18.46 -12.02
C ALA A 622 18.23 -17.43 -10.95
N THR A 623 18.84 -17.47 -9.77
CA THR A 623 18.54 -16.50 -8.70
C THR A 623 18.95 -15.08 -9.03
N SER A 624 20.04 -14.90 -9.80
CA SER A 624 20.46 -13.58 -10.27
C SER A 624 19.44 -13.01 -11.26
N ILE A 625 18.99 -13.81 -12.23
CA ILE A 625 17.94 -13.40 -13.18
C ILE A 625 16.64 -13.09 -12.45
N MET A 626 16.24 -13.95 -11.50
CA MET A 626 15.03 -13.72 -10.70
C MET A 626 15.16 -12.47 -9.84
N GLY A 627 16.32 -12.24 -9.21
CA GLY A 627 16.62 -11.04 -8.46
C GLY A 627 16.50 -9.77 -9.31
N ALA A 628 17.01 -9.80 -10.54
CA ALA A 628 16.85 -8.69 -11.49
C ALA A 628 15.38 -8.45 -11.85
N TRP A 629 14.63 -9.52 -12.15
CA TRP A 629 13.19 -9.43 -12.43
C TRP A 629 12.39 -8.85 -11.27
N ILE A 630 12.69 -9.27 -10.03
CA ILE A 630 12.06 -8.71 -8.84
C ILE A 630 12.43 -7.22 -8.69
N LEU A 631 13.66 -6.81 -8.95
CA LEU A 631 14.02 -5.37 -8.93
C LEU A 631 13.34 -4.56 -10.04
N ILE A 632 13.04 -5.14 -11.21
CA ILE A 632 12.24 -4.46 -12.24
C ILE A 632 10.83 -4.18 -11.70
N VAL A 633 10.26 -5.10 -10.92
CA VAL A 633 8.95 -4.92 -10.29
C VAL A 633 8.95 -3.72 -9.33
N SER A 634 10.07 -3.38 -8.68
CA SER A 634 10.15 -2.17 -7.85
C SER A 634 10.20 -0.86 -8.63
N MET A 635 10.37 -0.90 -9.96
CA MET A 635 10.27 0.28 -10.84
C MET A 635 8.84 0.52 -11.37
N MET A 636 7.91 -0.39 -11.06
CA MET A 636 6.53 -0.22 -11.49
C MET A 636 5.87 0.95 -10.76
N SER A 637 4.93 1.62 -11.43
CA SER A 637 4.34 2.88 -10.97
C SER A 637 3.57 2.83 -9.63
N TRP A 638 3.35 1.63 -9.08
CA TRP A 638 2.70 1.45 -7.78
C TRP A 638 3.71 1.42 -6.62
N ALA A 639 4.99 1.13 -6.90
CA ALA A 639 6.02 1.06 -5.89
C ALA A 639 6.63 2.45 -5.69
N ASP A 640 6.36 3.07 -4.55
CA ASP A 640 6.94 4.37 -4.21
C ASP A 640 8.34 4.21 -3.60
N PRO A 641 9.41 4.70 -4.26
CA PRO A 641 10.77 4.61 -3.73
C PRO A 641 11.02 5.53 -2.52
N GLN A 642 10.09 6.46 -2.24
CA GLN A 642 10.19 7.43 -1.15
C GLN A 642 10.48 6.77 0.20
N ILE A 643 11.32 7.44 0.99
CA ILE A 643 11.59 7.07 2.37
C ILE A 643 10.65 7.92 3.24
N THR A 644 9.63 7.28 3.78
CA THR A 644 8.60 7.90 4.61
C THR A 644 8.79 7.51 6.08
N ASN A 645 8.19 8.27 7.00
CA ASN A 645 8.12 7.86 8.39
C ASN A 645 7.25 6.61 8.55
N LEU A 646 7.57 5.75 9.52
CA LEU A 646 6.74 4.58 9.84
C LEU A 646 5.42 5.01 10.46
N VAL A 647 4.31 4.55 9.86
CA VAL A 647 2.96 4.65 10.44
C VAL A 647 2.96 4.04 11.86
N PRO A 648 2.27 4.64 12.85
CA PRO A 648 2.31 4.22 14.24
C PRO A 648 2.21 2.70 14.49
N VAL A 649 1.28 2.01 13.82
CA VAL A 649 1.08 0.55 13.97
C VAL A 649 2.31 -0.27 13.55
N LEU A 650 3.12 0.25 12.63
CA LEU A 650 4.32 -0.42 12.13
C LEU A 650 5.55 -0.26 13.04
N LYS A 651 5.47 0.57 14.09
CA LYS A 651 6.53 0.75 15.08
C LYS A 651 6.56 -0.42 16.07
N SER A 652 6.82 -1.64 15.59
CA SER A 652 6.96 -2.85 16.40
C SER A 652 8.12 -3.72 15.94
N TYR A 653 8.84 -4.28 16.90
CA TYR A 653 9.91 -5.23 16.64
C TYR A 653 9.38 -6.52 15.99
N TRP A 654 8.19 -6.99 16.38
CA TRP A 654 7.58 -8.20 15.85
C TRP A 654 7.26 -8.09 14.37
N LEU A 655 6.75 -6.95 13.92
CA LEU A 655 6.50 -6.70 12.50
C LEU A 655 7.78 -6.87 11.68
N THR A 656 8.88 -6.29 12.18
CA THR A 656 10.19 -6.33 11.50
C THR A 656 10.66 -7.77 11.28
N ILE A 657 10.55 -8.63 12.31
CA ILE A 657 10.89 -10.06 12.17
C ILE A 657 9.89 -10.77 11.26
N HIS A 658 8.59 -10.57 11.49
CA HIS A 658 7.53 -11.22 10.74
C HIS A 658 7.67 -10.98 9.22
N VAL A 659 7.75 -9.72 8.81
CA VAL A 659 7.82 -9.33 7.40
C VAL A 659 9.11 -9.83 6.76
N SER A 660 10.25 -9.73 7.45
CA SER A 660 11.52 -10.23 6.91
C SER A 660 11.51 -11.75 6.70
N VAL A 661 10.98 -12.52 7.67
CA VAL A 661 10.89 -13.99 7.56
C VAL A 661 9.94 -14.42 6.42
N ILE A 662 8.76 -13.80 6.31
CA ILE A 662 7.82 -14.10 5.22
C ILE A 662 8.39 -13.68 3.86
N ALA A 663 8.93 -12.47 3.74
CA ALA A 663 9.46 -11.98 2.48
C ALA A 663 10.65 -12.82 2.00
N ALA A 664 11.50 -13.30 2.92
CA ALA A 664 12.55 -14.25 2.59
C ALA A 664 11.99 -15.57 2.02
N SER A 665 10.87 -16.07 2.52
CA SER A 665 10.21 -17.28 2.00
C SER A 665 9.81 -17.15 0.52
N TYR A 666 9.33 -15.97 0.12
CA TYR A 666 8.93 -15.69 -1.27
C TYR A 666 10.12 -15.79 -2.22
N GLY A 667 11.32 -15.40 -1.77
CA GLY A 667 12.55 -15.61 -2.52
C GLY A 667 12.85 -17.08 -2.78
N PHE A 668 12.70 -17.96 -1.79
CA PHE A 668 12.89 -19.41 -1.98
C PHE A 668 11.86 -20.01 -2.94
N PHE A 669 10.60 -19.61 -2.85
CA PHE A 669 9.55 -20.08 -3.77
C PHE A 669 9.75 -19.57 -5.20
N ALA A 670 10.17 -18.31 -5.37
CA ALA A 670 10.52 -17.72 -6.66
C ALA A 670 11.62 -18.51 -7.36
N ILE A 671 12.66 -18.91 -6.63
CA ILE A 671 13.77 -19.72 -7.17
C ILE A 671 13.31 -21.12 -7.51
N ALA A 672 12.54 -21.76 -6.62
CA ALA A 672 11.99 -23.08 -6.87
C ALA A 672 11.15 -23.10 -8.17
N SER A 673 10.34 -22.06 -8.40
CA SER A 673 9.55 -21.91 -9.62
C SER A 673 10.42 -21.70 -10.86
N LEU A 674 11.41 -20.81 -10.81
CA LEU A 674 12.29 -20.57 -11.96
C LEU A 674 13.17 -21.77 -12.31
N ILE A 675 13.74 -22.45 -11.31
CA ILE A 675 14.51 -23.69 -11.53
C ILE A 675 13.58 -24.80 -12.06
N ALA A 676 12.33 -24.87 -11.59
CA ALA A 676 11.35 -25.80 -12.10
C ALA A 676 11.03 -25.53 -13.58
N LEU A 677 10.88 -24.27 -13.97
CA LEU A 677 10.74 -23.87 -15.37
C LEU A 677 11.95 -24.32 -16.21
N ILE A 678 13.17 -24.08 -15.73
CA ILE A 678 14.40 -24.55 -16.38
C ILE A 678 14.39 -26.08 -16.53
N ASN A 679 13.97 -26.81 -15.49
CA ASN A 679 13.86 -28.26 -15.54
C ASN A 679 12.84 -28.75 -16.59
N LEU A 680 11.67 -28.11 -16.69
CA LEU A 680 10.68 -28.43 -17.72
C LEU A 680 11.24 -28.20 -19.12
N LEU A 681 11.96 -27.08 -19.33
CA LEU A 681 12.63 -26.81 -20.60
C LEU A 681 13.72 -27.85 -20.92
N LEU A 682 14.52 -28.25 -19.93
CA LEU A 682 15.52 -29.31 -20.10
C LEU A 682 14.87 -30.66 -20.44
N MET A 683 13.70 -30.98 -19.88
CA MET A 683 12.94 -32.17 -20.24
C MET A 683 12.47 -32.14 -21.70
N ILE A 684 12.00 -30.97 -22.19
CA ILE A 684 11.56 -30.78 -23.58
C ILE A 684 12.72 -30.96 -24.55
N LEU A 685 13.86 -30.33 -24.25
CA LEU A 685 15.06 -30.32 -25.09
C LEU A 685 15.86 -31.64 -25.02
N ARG A 686 15.50 -32.56 -24.12
CA ARG A 686 16.16 -33.86 -24.00
C ARG A 686 15.95 -34.72 -25.25
N ASN A 687 17.05 -35.16 -25.86
CA ASN A 687 17.00 -36.12 -26.97
C ASN A 687 16.85 -37.57 -26.45
N LYS A 688 15.75 -38.25 -26.82
CA LYS A 688 15.47 -39.65 -26.43
C LYS A 688 16.44 -40.67 -27.04
N LYS A 689 17.06 -40.37 -28.21
CA LYS A 689 17.96 -41.30 -28.92
C LYS A 689 19.41 -41.32 -28.39
N SER A 690 19.84 -40.31 -27.62
CA SER A 690 21.25 -40.13 -27.24
C SER A 690 21.58 -40.55 -25.81
N GLY A 691 20.61 -40.98 -24.99
CA GLY A 691 20.88 -41.52 -23.65
C GLY A 691 21.85 -40.68 -22.80
N SER A 692 21.76 -39.35 -22.84
CA SER A 692 22.75 -38.52 -22.12
C SER A 692 22.42 -38.52 -20.62
N ASP A 693 23.03 -39.43 -19.87
CA ASP A 693 22.91 -39.53 -18.40
C ASP A 693 23.11 -38.17 -17.70
N ARG A 694 23.91 -37.26 -18.29
CA ARG A 694 24.18 -35.93 -17.73
C ARG A 694 22.96 -35.01 -17.67
N VAL A 695 22.07 -35.02 -18.66
CA VAL A 695 20.88 -34.15 -18.67
C VAL A 695 19.89 -34.61 -17.61
N ILE A 696 19.65 -35.91 -17.50
CA ILE A 696 18.77 -36.45 -16.45
C ILE A 696 19.38 -36.27 -15.05
N LEU A 697 20.70 -36.42 -14.88
CA LEU A 697 21.39 -36.06 -13.64
C LEU A 697 21.22 -34.58 -13.30
N THR A 698 21.18 -33.68 -14.30
CA THR A 698 20.94 -32.24 -14.11
C THR A 698 19.52 -31.99 -13.65
N ILE A 699 18.54 -32.61 -14.30
CA ILE A 699 17.14 -32.53 -13.90
C ILE A 699 16.95 -33.04 -12.46
N ARG A 700 17.59 -34.15 -12.08
CA ARG A 700 17.53 -34.70 -10.71
C ARG A 700 18.20 -33.79 -9.69
N GLU A 701 19.37 -33.24 -10.01
CA GLU A 701 20.07 -32.26 -9.17
C GLU A 701 19.20 -31.03 -8.91
N LEU A 702 18.68 -30.42 -9.98
CA LEU A 702 17.84 -29.23 -9.89
C LEU A 702 16.51 -29.53 -9.17
N SER A 703 15.91 -30.72 -9.38
CA SER A 703 14.72 -31.16 -8.64
C SER A 703 15.00 -31.28 -7.13
N ALA A 704 16.19 -31.76 -6.74
CA ALA A 704 16.59 -31.82 -5.33
C ALA A 704 16.84 -30.43 -4.74
N VAL A 705 17.34 -29.47 -5.53
CA VAL A 705 17.45 -28.06 -5.13
C VAL A 705 16.06 -27.45 -4.94
N ILE A 706 15.14 -27.66 -5.89
CA ILE A 706 13.75 -27.21 -5.81
C ILE A 706 13.11 -27.76 -4.53
N GLU A 707 13.20 -29.06 -4.27
CA GLU A 707 12.65 -29.67 -3.06
C GLU A 707 13.23 -29.07 -1.78
N SER A 708 14.54 -28.80 -1.76
CA SER A 708 15.19 -28.15 -0.63
C SER A 708 14.68 -26.72 -0.43
N ALA A 709 14.60 -25.94 -1.51
CA ALA A 709 14.12 -24.56 -1.49
C ALA A 709 12.65 -24.48 -1.06
N LEU A 710 11.79 -25.37 -1.55
CA LEU A 710 10.38 -25.44 -1.15
C LEU A 710 10.21 -25.77 0.33
N ILE A 711 11.00 -26.69 0.89
CA ILE A 711 10.94 -27.02 2.33
C ILE A 711 11.38 -25.83 3.18
N ILE A 712 12.49 -25.16 2.82
CA ILE A 712 12.96 -23.97 3.55
C ILE A 712 11.97 -22.83 3.43
N GLY A 713 11.46 -22.57 2.21
CA GLY A 713 10.42 -21.57 1.97
C GLY A 713 9.17 -21.86 2.78
N LEU A 714 8.69 -23.12 2.82
CA LEU A 714 7.54 -23.52 3.63
C LEU A 714 7.77 -23.29 5.13
N PHE A 715 8.96 -23.60 5.64
CA PHE A 715 9.30 -23.35 7.05
C PHE A 715 9.30 -21.86 7.36
N LEU A 716 9.95 -21.04 6.53
CA LEU A 716 9.96 -19.58 6.70
C LEU A 716 8.55 -18.99 6.58
N LEU A 717 7.75 -19.41 5.60
CA LEU A 717 6.37 -18.94 5.43
C LEU A 717 5.50 -19.29 6.65
N THR A 718 5.63 -20.52 7.16
CA THR A 718 4.84 -20.99 8.30
C THR A 718 5.24 -20.27 9.59
N ILE A 719 6.54 -20.23 9.91
CA ILE A 719 7.06 -19.53 11.09
C ILE A 719 6.73 -18.04 10.99
N GLY A 720 6.95 -17.44 9.82
CA GLY A 720 6.62 -16.05 9.56
C GLY A 720 5.14 -15.77 9.79
N THR A 721 4.24 -16.59 9.24
CA THR A 721 2.78 -16.42 9.43
C THR A 721 2.38 -16.43 10.91
N PHE A 722 2.97 -17.31 11.71
CA PHE A 722 2.70 -17.35 13.16
C PHE A 722 3.29 -16.17 13.92
N LEU A 723 4.50 -15.73 13.58
CA LEU A 723 5.06 -14.47 14.12
C LEU A 723 4.18 -13.27 13.77
N GLY A 724 3.51 -13.31 12.62
CA GLY A 724 2.49 -12.33 12.23
C GLY A 724 1.28 -12.35 13.14
N GLY A 725 0.82 -13.55 13.52
CA GLY A 725 -0.24 -13.69 14.52
C GLY A 725 0.17 -13.16 15.89
N VAL A 726 1.44 -13.33 16.30
CA VAL A 726 1.95 -12.74 17.56
C VAL A 726 1.91 -11.21 17.49
N TRP A 727 2.42 -10.64 16.39
CA TRP A 727 2.36 -9.20 16.14
C TRP A 727 0.91 -8.69 16.11
N ALA A 728 0.02 -9.34 15.37
CA ALA A 728 -1.39 -8.96 15.27
C ALA A 728 -2.09 -9.00 16.65
N ASN A 729 -1.68 -9.92 17.52
CA ASN A 729 -2.24 -9.99 18.86
C ASN A 729 -1.80 -8.81 19.75
N GLU A 730 -0.54 -8.39 19.62
CA GLU A 730 -0.01 -7.21 20.31
C GLU A 730 -0.58 -5.92 19.73
N SER A 731 -0.74 -5.86 18.40
CA SER A 731 -1.20 -4.67 17.68
C SER A 731 -2.70 -4.51 17.62
N TRP A 732 -3.50 -5.57 17.58
CA TRP A 732 -4.96 -5.53 17.38
C TRP A 732 -5.75 -6.33 18.41
N GLY A 733 -5.09 -6.89 19.41
CA GLY A 733 -5.72 -7.69 20.47
C GLY A 733 -6.24 -9.07 20.02
N ARG A 734 -5.88 -9.54 18.81
CA ARG A 734 -6.22 -10.89 18.30
C ARG A 734 -5.09 -11.47 17.45
N TYR A 735 -4.85 -12.78 17.59
CA TYR A 735 -3.76 -13.45 16.88
C TYR A 735 -4.12 -13.96 15.47
N TRP A 736 -5.42 -14.07 15.16
CA TRP A 736 -5.93 -14.46 13.85
C TRP A 736 -7.31 -13.86 13.63
N GLY A 737 -7.55 -13.35 12.43
CA GLY A 737 -8.73 -12.57 12.10
C GLY A 737 -9.48 -12.96 10.85
N TRP A 738 -9.01 -14.01 10.14
CA TRP A 738 -9.51 -14.41 8.81
C TRP A 738 -9.45 -13.29 7.78
N ASP A 739 -8.49 -12.38 7.94
CA ASP A 739 -8.20 -11.37 6.95
C ASP A 739 -7.77 -12.02 5.62
N ALA A 740 -7.95 -11.32 4.49
CA ALA A 740 -7.60 -11.85 3.19
C ALA A 740 -6.12 -12.31 3.11
N LYS A 741 -5.18 -11.58 3.75
CA LYS A 741 -3.76 -11.98 3.73
C LYS A 741 -3.48 -13.20 4.60
N GLU A 742 -4.10 -13.27 5.77
CA GLU A 742 -3.99 -14.41 6.68
C GLU A 742 -4.57 -15.68 6.03
N SER A 743 -5.73 -15.56 5.38
CA SER A 743 -6.37 -16.69 4.69
C SER A 743 -5.51 -17.19 3.51
N TRP A 744 -4.98 -16.29 2.69
CA TRP A 744 -4.14 -16.66 1.55
C TRP A 744 -2.74 -17.16 1.96
N SER A 745 -2.18 -16.69 3.08
CA SER A 745 -0.94 -17.27 3.61
C SER A 745 -1.17 -18.72 4.05
N MET A 746 -2.31 -19.01 4.67
CA MET A 746 -2.69 -20.38 5.01
C MET A 746 -2.88 -21.26 3.77
N VAL A 747 -3.58 -20.78 2.75
CA VAL A 747 -3.73 -21.49 1.46
C VAL A 747 -2.35 -21.80 0.85
N SER A 748 -1.43 -20.82 0.84
CA SER A 748 -0.07 -21.03 0.33
C SER A 748 0.70 -22.08 1.14
N ILE A 749 0.60 -22.08 2.48
CA ILE A 749 1.19 -23.12 3.34
C ILE A 749 0.63 -24.50 3.00
N MET A 750 -0.68 -24.62 2.78
CA MET A 750 -1.33 -25.90 2.41
C MET A 750 -0.86 -26.39 1.03
N VAL A 751 -0.80 -25.51 0.04
CA VAL A 751 -0.35 -25.86 -1.32
C VAL A 751 1.10 -26.31 -1.32
N TYR A 752 2.01 -25.58 -0.69
CA TYR A 752 3.42 -25.99 -0.63
C TYR A 752 3.67 -27.20 0.25
N SER A 753 2.89 -27.37 1.32
CA SER A 753 2.84 -28.62 2.09
C SER A 753 2.47 -29.80 1.20
N PHE A 754 1.41 -29.66 0.39
CA PHE A 754 1.01 -30.71 -0.56
C PHE A 754 2.12 -31.02 -1.58
N ILE A 755 2.70 -30.00 -2.23
CA ILE A 755 3.78 -30.17 -3.24
C ILE A 755 4.99 -30.89 -2.62
N ALA A 756 5.40 -30.51 -1.41
CA ALA A 756 6.50 -31.16 -0.71
C ALA A 756 6.23 -32.65 -0.38
N HIS A 757 4.96 -33.04 -0.26
CA HIS A 757 4.53 -34.40 0.05
C HIS A 757 4.14 -35.24 -1.18
N MET A 758 3.98 -34.64 -2.37
CA MET A 758 3.67 -35.38 -3.62
C MET A 758 4.63 -36.56 -3.86
N ARG A 759 5.89 -36.46 -3.43
CA ARG A 759 6.89 -37.54 -3.52
C ARG A 759 6.47 -38.84 -2.79
N MET A 760 5.62 -38.73 -1.77
CA MET A 760 5.13 -39.87 -0.99
C MET A 760 3.93 -40.55 -1.65
N ILE A 761 3.31 -39.90 -2.63
CA ILE A 761 2.12 -40.38 -3.33
C ILE A 761 2.57 -41.17 -4.58
N PRO A 762 2.31 -42.48 -4.67
CA PRO A 762 2.82 -43.31 -5.77
C PRO A 762 2.45 -42.85 -7.17
N SER A 763 1.27 -42.23 -7.35
CA SER A 763 0.79 -41.69 -8.63
C SER A 763 1.38 -40.33 -9.00
N MET A 764 1.96 -39.59 -8.03
CA MET A 764 2.45 -38.22 -8.21
C MET A 764 3.96 -38.07 -8.03
N LYS A 765 4.69 -39.17 -7.81
CA LYS A 765 6.14 -39.17 -7.59
C LYS A 765 7.00 -38.97 -8.86
N SER A 766 6.43 -38.62 -10.02
CA SER A 766 7.23 -38.37 -11.22
C SER A 766 8.01 -37.05 -11.12
N LEU A 767 9.19 -36.98 -11.74
CA LEU A 767 9.96 -35.73 -11.80
C LEU A 767 9.17 -34.62 -12.50
N PHE A 768 8.42 -34.96 -13.56
CA PHE A 768 7.55 -34.01 -14.25
C PHE A 768 6.51 -33.41 -13.31
N ALA A 769 5.71 -34.25 -12.63
CA ALA A 769 4.61 -33.78 -11.79
C ALA A 769 5.11 -32.86 -10.66
N PHE A 770 6.23 -33.23 -10.02
CA PHE A 770 6.86 -32.40 -8.98
C PHE A 770 7.34 -31.05 -9.51
N ASN A 771 8.10 -31.02 -10.62
CA ASN A 771 8.60 -29.77 -11.20
C ASN A 771 7.45 -28.89 -11.71
N PHE A 772 6.45 -29.47 -12.37
CA PHE A 772 5.30 -28.71 -12.85
C PHE A 772 4.51 -28.10 -11.68
N ALA A 773 4.26 -28.87 -10.62
CA ALA A 773 3.59 -28.38 -9.41
C ALA A 773 4.39 -27.27 -8.71
N ALA A 774 5.72 -27.42 -8.60
CA ALA A 774 6.60 -26.38 -8.05
C ALA A 774 6.60 -25.08 -8.87
N PHE A 775 6.49 -25.19 -10.21
CA PHE A 775 6.40 -24.04 -11.11
C PHE A 775 5.08 -23.28 -10.92
N ILE A 776 3.94 -23.97 -11.04
CA ILE A 776 2.61 -23.34 -10.95
C ILE A 776 2.24 -22.92 -9.53
N GLY A 777 2.79 -23.59 -8.50
CA GLY A 777 2.54 -23.26 -7.10
C GLY A 777 2.90 -21.81 -6.75
N PHE A 778 3.85 -21.20 -7.46
CA PHE A 778 4.22 -19.80 -7.27
C PHE A 778 3.07 -18.82 -7.53
N ALA A 779 2.05 -19.21 -8.30
CA ALA A 779 0.84 -18.41 -8.46
C ALA A 779 0.14 -18.12 -7.14
N THR A 780 0.21 -19.01 -6.14
CA THR A 780 -0.40 -18.75 -4.82
C THR A 780 0.36 -17.66 -4.08
N ILE A 781 1.69 -17.60 -4.18
CA ILE A 781 2.51 -16.52 -3.61
C ILE A 781 2.22 -15.19 -4.30
N LEU A 782 2.10 -15.19 -5.63
CA LEU A 782 1.71 -13.99 -6.37
C LEU A 782 0.31 -13.50 -5.94
N MET A 783 -0.63 -14.42 -5.70
CA MET A 783 -1.94 -14.09 -5.17
C MET A 783 -1.87 -13.58 -3.73
N THR A 784 -1.09 -14.20 -2.82
CA THR A 784 -0.92 -13.71 -1.44
C THR A 784 -0.29 -12.31 -1.41
N TYR A 785 0.73 -12.05 -2.24
CA TYR A 785 1.49 -10.81 -2.21
C TYR A 785 0.86 -9.68 -3.05
N PHE A 786 0.56 -9.93 -4.33
CA PHE A 786 -0.07 -8.92 -5.20
C PHE A 786 -1.59 -9.04 -5.21
N GLY A 787 -2.10 -10.27 -5.31
CA GLY A 787 -3.53 -10.54 -5.40
C GLY A 787 -4.33 -9.96 -4.23
N VAL A 788 -3.90 -10.20 -3.00
CA VAL A 788 -4.59 -9.66 -1.82
C VAL A 788 -4.44 -8.15 -1.72
N ASN A 789 -3.25 -7.60 -1.98
CA ASN A 789 -3.01 -6.16 -1.89
C ASN A 789 -3.84 -5.35 -2.89
N PHE A 790 -4.03 -5.87 -4.10
CA PHE A 790 -4.76 -5.17 -5.16
C PHE A 790 -6.23 -5.57 -5.25
N TYR A 791 -6.61 -6.84 -5.05
CA TYR A 791 -7.96 -7.31 -5.38
C TYR A 791 -8.85 -7.60 -4.17
N LEU A 792 -8.31 -7.59 -2.95
CA LEU A 792 -9.04 -7.91 -1.74
C LEU A 792 -8.84 -6.81 -0.68
N SER A 793 -9.85 -6.57 0.14
CA SER A 793 -9.80 -5.61 1.24
C SER A 793 -9.41 -6.28 2.55
N GLY A 794 -8.63 -5.61 3.39
CA GLY A 794 -8.20 -6.15 4.69
C GLY A 794 -7.36 -5.18 5.52
N LEU A 795 -7.16 -5.50 6.81
CA LEU A 795 -6.33 -4.70 7.74
C LEU A 795 -4.86 -4.66 7.35
N HIS A 796 -4.43 -5.60 6.50
CA HIS A 796 -3.06 -5.67 6.00
C HIS A 796 -2.85 -4.93 4.68
N SER A 797 -3.88 -4.30 4.10
CA SER A 797 -3.76 -3.57 2.82
C SER A 797 -3.13 -2.18 3.04
N TYR A 798 -1.95 -2.14 3.64
CA TYR A 798 -1.17 -0.91 3.86
C TYR A 798 -0.71 -0.23 2.57
N ALA A 799 -0.67 -0.99 1.48
CA ALA A 799 -0.42 -0.52 0.12
C ALA A 799 -1.67 -0.75 -0.76
N ALA A 800 -2.87 -0.51 -0.20
CA ALA A 800 -4.14 -0.58 -0.92
C ALA A 800 -4.12 0.42 -2.10
N GLY A 801 -3.54 -0.01 -3.22
CA GLY A 801 -3.97 0.40 -4.53
C GLY A 801 -5.10 -0.54 -4.94
N ASP A 802 -6.11 0.01 -5.58
CA ASP A 802 -7.28 -0.76 -6.00
C ASP A 802 -6.99 -1.79 -7.08
N PRO A 803 -7.93 -2.73 -7.33
CA PRO A 803 -7.71 -3.81 -8.29
C PRO A 803 -7.39 -3.25 -9.67
N VAL A 804 -6.11 -3.35 -10.04
CA VAL A 804 -5.69 -3.17 -11.43
C VAL A 804 -6.38 -4.27 -12.23
N PRO A 805 -7.02 -4.00 -13.38
CA PRO A 805 -7.56 -5.08 -14.20
C PRO A 805 -6.46 -6.12 -14.45
N ILE A 806 -6.79 -7.41 -14.31
CA ILE A 806 -5.83 -8.51 -14.45
C ILE A 806 -5.05 -8.28 -15.74
N PRO A 807 -3.73 -8.03 -15.66
CA PRO A 807 -2.99 -7.65 -16.85
C PRO A 807 -3.08 -8.74 -17.91
N THR A 808 -3.20 -8.34 -19.18
CA THR A 808 -3.32 -9.28 -20.31
C THR A 808 -2.15 -10.27 -20.38
N TRP A 809 -0.97 -9.86 -19.93
CA TRP A 809 0.20 -10.73 -19.84
C TRP A 809 0.01 -11.93 -18.91
N VAL A 810 -0.87 -11.86 -17.89
CA VAL A 810 -1.17 -12.99 -16.98
C VAL A 810 -1.84 -14.14 -17.73
N PHE A 811 -2.76 -13.84 -18.65
CA PHE A 811 -3.40 -14.86 -19.48
C PHE A 811 -2.39 -15.50 -20.44
N VAL A 812 -1.54 -14.67 -21.06
CA VAL A 812 -0.47 -15.15 -21.96
C VAL A 812 0.52 -16.04 -21.21
N THR A 813 1.00 -15.62 -20.03
CA THR A 813 1.94 -16.44 -19.23
C THR A 813 1.30 -17.73 -18.76
N THR A 814 0.00 -17.74 -18.45
CA THR A 814 -0.74 -18.96 -18.08
C THR A 814 -0.82 -19.93 -19.26
N ILE A 815 -1.15 -19.46 -20.46
CA ILE A 815 -1.17 -20.30 -21.67
C ILE A 815 0.23 -20.87 -21.96
N VAL A 816 1.26 -20.03 -21.90
CA VAL A 816 2.66 -20.46 -22.11
C VAL A 816 3.07 -21.50 -21.06
N ALA A 817 2.69 -21.32 -19.79
CA ALA A 817 2.95 -22.28 -18.73
C ALA A 817 2.30 -23.64 -18.99
N ILE A 818 1.04 -23.65 -19.45
CA ILE A 818 0.30 -24.87 -19.82
C ILE A 818 0.98 -25.57 -21.01
N LEU A 819 1.38 -24.82 -22.04
CA LEU A 819 2.07 -25.37 -23.21
C LEU A 819 3.41 -26.00 -22.84
N ILE A 820 4.23 -25.32 -22.01
CA ILE A 820 5.50 -25.87 -21.51
C ILE A 820 5.24 -27.16 -20.71
N GLY A 821 4.24 -27.16 -19.84
CA GLY A 821 3.81 -28.35 -19.11
C GLY A 821 3.43 -29.50 -20.03
N PHE A 822 2.62 -29.23 -21.06
CA PHE A 822 2.16 -30.21 -22.04
C PHE A 822 3.33 -30.83 -22.83
N PHE A 823 4.24 -30.01 -23.36
CA PHE A 823 5.39 -30.52 -24.11
C PHE A 823 6.38 -31.30 -23.21
N ALA A 824 6.59 -30.86 -21.97
CA ALA A 824 7.42 -31.58 -21.01
C ALA A 824 6.79 -32.93 -20.63
N TRP A 825 5.46 -32.99 -20.48
CA TRP A 825 4.72 -34.21 -20.22
C TRP A 825 4.86 -35.23 -21.36
N LEU A 826 4.75 -34.81 -22.63
CA LEU A 826 4.97 -35.69 -23.78
C LEU A 826 6.39 -36.26 -23.86
N ARG A 827 7.37 -35.53 -23.31
CA ARG A 827 8.79 -35.89 -23.31
C ARG A 827 9.23 -36.66 -22.07
N GLN A 828 8.37 -36.79 -21.05
CA GLN A 828 8.68 -37.50 -19.81
C GLN A 828 8.95 -39.00 -20.05
N ASN A 829 9.81 -39.60 -19.23
CA ASN A 829 9.98 -41.05 -19.16
C ASN A 829 9.30 -41.58 -17.88
N PRO A 830 8.39 -42.57 -17.93
CA PRO A 830 7.72 -43.12 -16.74
C PRO A 830 8.66 -43.63 -15.62
N GLU A 831 9.91 -43.93 -15.95
CA GLU A 831 10.94 -44.35 -15.00
C GLU A 831 11.59 -43.20 -14.22
N ASP A 832 11.42 -41.96 -14.68
CA ASP A 832 11.98 -40.76 -14.06
C ASP A 832 11.17 -40.34 -12.82
N LYS A 833 11.48 -40.96 -11.68
CA LYS A 833 10.80 -40.76 -10.38
C LYS A 833 11.65 -39.94 -9.39
N MET A 834 10.96 -39.20 -8.53
CA MET A 834 11.51 -38.59 -7.31
C MET A 834 12.06 -39.70 -6.40
N SER A 835 13.26 -39.51 -5.84
CA SER A 835 13.98 -40.50 -5.03
C SER A 835 14.12 -40.15 -3.56
#